data_AF-A0AAW2IC45-F1
#
_entry.id   AF-A0AAW2IC45-F1
#
_cell.length_a   1.000
_cell.length_b   1.000
_cell.length_c   1.000
_cell.angle_alpha   90.00
_cell.angle_beta   90.00
_cell.angle_gamma   90.00
#
_symmetry.space_group_name_H-M   'P 1'
#
loop_
_entity.id
_entity.type
_entity.pdbx_description
1 polymer ?
#
loop_
_entity_poly.entity_id
_entity_poly.type
_entity_poly.pdbx_seq_one_letter_code
_entity_poly.pdbx_strand_id
1 'polypeptide(L)'
;MRLKFTLQPNLIQCIIFLTLFPTSLFESLDDSFEDRGRCNETTPVQMVKMQFSSRVVNNELYYSDTKSTPSSFTEYIVGFNGYYKRPAREKFIEAALNNSGVQNWRILARNNPASDFPSDFDVVVLEETDKLSGLDALSDHPSIKRVTPQRIVHRALKFVNLTEPNKCLGSSCSYNTWQSRHFKRSSLSFEPQFWQSTGRHTSRRLLRAIPRQITSILQADVLWGMNISGHGVKVAVFDTGLAKTHPHFKKIKERTNWTNEKTLDDGLGHGTFVAGVIASNKECLGFAPDAELHIFRVFTNNQVSYTSWFLDAFNYAILKKISVLNLSIGGPDFMDYPFVDKVWELTANKVIMVSAIGNDGPLYGTLNNPADQMDVIGVGGINFEDQIAKFSSRGMTTWELPQGYGRVKPDIVTYGSAVRGSSIKGSCRTLSGTSVASPVVAGAVTLLASGVLKQGKIINPASMKQALMASARRLPGVNMFEQGHGKLDLLKAYQILNSYKPQASLSPSYIDLSECQYMWPYCTQSLYYGAMPTIVNVTILNGMGVSGRIVGKPIWSPYTPQFGQYLDVALTYSELLWPWSGWLAVSISASKLAANWEGIAQGRITLTVESPPEDNETKPRVSTVKLSIKAKIIPTPPRQKRVLWDQYHNLRYPSGYFPRDNLNMKNDPLDWNGDHIHTNFKDMYQHLRNNGYYVEVLGSPYTCLDASQYGTLLIVDAEEEYFPEEVAKLKRDVDNGLSVVVFADWYNVSVMRKVKFYDENTRQWWMPDTGGANVPALNDLLSSWGIALGDKVYEGDFKIGEHDMYYASGTSIIQFPESGIVINKKLKDQGRTILGETQVVTDEVPVLGFLQTAVNDKSGKVVVYGDSNCLDNSHMQKDCFWMLDGILEYTSTGHMPSVFKESESNMVKEKVQLPQRMEGNHLYRYSKVLDNHMGSMQTRPLPTCPHLVWAPPVPLNKSAPTNLYKSQKLLSIGKEAELPVWQLPVFRHSSSDETSNDVWAWREQRPESDTSMTSYPAFALMFLLCIFLPQAWAVSQQFELKIRVTFPPASDLIF
;
A
#
# COMPACT_ATOMS: atom_id res chain seq x y z
N MET A 1 22.19 45.65 -17.93
CA MET A 1 22.08 46.36 -19.23
C MET A 1 23.33 46.03 -20.03
N ARG A 2 23.22 45.40 -21.22
CA ARG A 2 24.38 45.00 -22.08
C ARG A 2 25.33 43.95 -21.41
N LEU A 3 26.23 43.20 -22.08
CA LEU A 3 26.47 42.94 -23.52
C LEU A 3 27.15 41.55 -23.72
N LYS A 4 27.00 40.99 -24.94
CA LYS A 4 27.85 40.02 -25.70
C LYS A 4 28.79 39.01 -25.00
N PHE A 5 28.67 37.75 -25.46
CA PHE A 5 29.82 36.86 -25.71
C PHE A 5 30.66 37.33 -26.90
N THR A 6 31.93 36.90 -26.94
CA THR A 6 32.78 36.85 -28.15
C THR A 6 33.65 35.59 -28.10
N LEU A 7 33.98 35.03 -29.27
CA LEU A 7 34.66 33.75 -29.51
C LEU A 7 36.04 33.97 -30.16
N GLN A 8 36.75 32.86 -30.45
CA GLN A 8 37.90 32.68 -31.37
C GLN A 8 39.33 32.65 -30.75
N PRO A 9 40.35 32.05 -31.44
CA PRO A 9 40.34 30.78 -32.20
C PRO A 9 41.68 29.97 -32.14
N ASN A 10 41.85 29.00 -33.07
CA ASN A 10 43.12 28.40 -33.59
C ASN A 10 43.77 27.25 -32.75
N LEU A 11 44.64 26.35 -33.30
CA LEU A 11 45.41 26.34 -34.58
C LEU A 11 45.84 24.92 -35.08
N ILE A 12 45.87 24.67 -36.43
CA ILE A 12 46.75 23.73 -37.24
C ILE A 12 46.74 22.17 -37.02
N GLN A 13 47.08 21.24 -37.98
CA GLN A 13 46.96 21.08 -39.47
C GLN A 13 47.49 19.68 -39.96
N CYS A 14 47.42 19.37 -41.28
CA CYS A 14 48.15 18.34 -42.10
C CYS A 14 47.66 16.86 -42.07
N ILE A 15 47.73 15.99 -43.12
CA ILE A 15 48.17 16.00 -44.56
C ILE A 15 47.38 14.87 -45.31
N ILE A 16 46.60 15.08 -46.40
CA ILE A 16 46.85 15.10 -47.88
C ILE A 16 47.12 13.73 -48.60
N PHE A 17 46.26 13.37 -49.57
CA PHE A 17 46.42 12.74 -50.94
C PHE A 17 45.00 12.23 -51.42
N LEU A 18 44.47 12.19 -52.67
CA LEU A 18 44.85 12.39 -54.11
C LEU A 18 45.07 11.06 -54.92
N THR A 19 44.45 10.74 -56.10
CA THR A 19 43.30 11.29 -56.90
C THR A 19 42.86 10.37 -58.11
N LEU A 20 41.76 10.72 -58.83
CA LEU A 20 41.45 10.52 -60.30
C LEU A 20 40.47 9.42 -60.86
N PHE A 21 39.82 9.83 -61.97
CA PHE A 21 38.68 9.34 -62.82
C PHE A 21 39.07 8.31 -63.95
N PRO A 22 38.25 7.95 -64.99
CA PRO A 22 36.81 7.53 -65.13
C PRO A 22 36.53 6.36 -66.15
N THR A 23 35.24 5.94 -66.32
CA THR A 23 34.52 5.42 -67.55
C THR A 23 35.16 4.43 -68.56
N SER A 24 34.48 3.47 -69.23
CA SER A 24 33.06 3.01 -69.29
C SER A 24 32.90 1.82 -70.27
N LEU A 25 31.93 0.90 -70.06
CA LEU A 25 30.99 0.36 -71.09
C LEU A 25 29.94 -0.61 -70.49
N PHE A 26 28.90 -0.94 -71.27
CA PHE A 26 27.69 -1.73 -70.93
C PHE A 26 27.98 -3.28 -70.94
N GLU A 27 27.14 -4.20 -70.42
CA GLU A 27 25.69 -4.33 -70.64
C GLU A 27 24.96 -5.28 -69.63
N SER A 28 23.67 -4.99 -69.34
CA SER A 28 22.61 -5.85 -68.74
C SER A 28 22.77 -6.51 -67.34
N LEU A 29 21.99 -6.06 -66.34
CA LEU A 29 20.84 -6.79 -65.72
C LEU A 29 20.32 -6.12 -64.42
N ASP A 30 19.03 -5.71 -64.45
CA ASP A 30 18.06 -5.28 -63.41
C ASP A 30 18.47 -4.64 -62.05
N ASP A 31 17.84 -3.48 -61.78
CA ASP A 31 17.83 -2.72 -60.51
C ASP A 31 17.16 -3.46 -59.34
N SER A 32 17.73 -3.42 -58.13
CA SER A 32 17.00 -3.75 -56.88
C SER A 32 17.61 -3.30 -55.53
N PHE A 33 18.49 -2.30 -55.45
CA PHE A 33 19.15 -1.93 -54.16
C PHE A 33 19.36 -0.42 -53.88
N GLU A 34 18.29 0.30 -53.51
CA GLU A 34 18.38 1.42 -52.54
C GLU A 34 16.99 1.89 -52.00
N ASP A 35 16.60 1.44 -50.78
CA ASP A 35 16.05 2.28 -49.69
C ASP A 35 15.68 1.39 -48.48
N ARG A 36 16.52 1.41 -47.43
CA ARG A 36 16.17 0.96 -46.06
C ARG A 36 16.79 1.89 -45.02
N GLY A 37 16.56 3.20 -45.14
CA GLY A 37 17.24 4.23 -44.35
C GLY A 37 16.38 5.12 -43.45
N ARG A 38 15.07 4.90 -43.32
CA ARG A 38 14.15 5.84 -42.62
C ARG A 38 13.43 5.23 -41.41
N CYS A 39 13.76 5.71 -40.21
CA CYS A 39 13.10 5.33 -38.96
C CYS A 39 11.79 6.11 -38.74
N ASN A 40 10.64 5.50 -39.02
CA ASN A 40 9.33 6.02 -38.62
C ASN A 40 9.08 5.78 -37.11
N GLU A 41 9.71 6.58 -36.24
CA GLU A 41 9.48 6.52 -34.78
C GLU A 41 8.19 7.22 -34.33
N THR A 42 7.04 6.58 -34.62
CA THR A 42 5.78 6.82 -33.90
C THR A 42 5.11 5.49 -33.51
N THR A 43 5.80 4.65 -32.75
CA THR A 43 5.17 3.49 -32.11
C THR A 43 4.12 3.99 -31.09
N PRO A 44 2.84 3.59 -31.18
CA PRO A 44 1.82 4.07 -30.26
C PRO A 44 2.15 3.64 -28.82
N VAL A 45 2.01 4.56 -27.87
CA VAL A 45 2.20 4.25 -26.45
C VAL A 45 0.99 3.45 -25.97
N GLN A 46 1.23 2.25 -25.47
CA GLN A 46 0.18 1.40 -24.91
C GLN A 46 0.18 1.50 -23.38
N MET A 47 -0.96 1.88 -22.80
CA MET A 47 -1.20 1.66 -21.38
C MET A 47 -1.56 0.19 -21.18
N VAL A 48 -0.93 -0.45 -20.20
CA VAL A 48 -1.31 -1.77 -19.72
C VAL A 48 -2.17 -1.58 -18.48
N LYS A 49 -3.50 -1.52 -18.62
CA LYS A 49 -4.33 -1.75 -17.44
C LYS A 49 -4.26 -3.24 -17.13
N MET A 50 -3.85 -3.56 -15.92
CA MET A 50 -3.95 -4.90 -15.36
C MET A 50 -5.14 -4.93 -14.42
N GLN A 51 -6.03 -5.89 -14.59
CA GLN A 51 -7.07 -6.23 -13.61
C GLN A 51 -6.79 -7.65 -13.11
N PHE A 52 -6.98 -7.88 -11.82
CA PHE A 52 -6.72 -9.18 -11.16
C PHE A 52 -7.91 -9.59 -10.31
N SER A 53 -8.14 -10.90 -10.28
CA SER A 53 -9.35 -11.52 -9.76
C SER A 53 -9.07 -13.00 -9.45
N SER A 54 -9.63 -13.55 -8.36
CA SER A 54 -9.21 -14.85 -7.83
C SER A 54 -10.32 -15.70 -7.21
N ARG A 55 -10.35 -16.98 -7.58
CA ARG A 55 -11.50 -17.89 -7.50
C ARG A 55 -11.26 -19.12 -6.66
N VAL A 56 -12.21 -19.55 -5.83
CA VAL A 56 -12.26 -20.95 -5.33
C VAL A 56 -12.57 -21.94 -6.46
N VAL A 57 -11.68 -22.92 -6.69
CA VAL A 57 -11.82 -23.87 -7.80
C VAL A 57 -12.87 -24.95 -7.51
N ASN A 58 -14.07 -24.74 -8.05
CA ASN A 58 -15.09 -25.78 -8.21
C ASN A 58 -15.07 -26.30 -9.67
N ASN A 59 -15.04 -27.62 -9.84
CA ASN A 59 -15.16 -28.30 -11.12
C ASN A 59 -16.54 -28.95 -11.23
N GLU A 60 -17.40 -28.36 -12.05
CA GLU A 60 -18.62 -29.01 -12.56
C GLU A 60 -18.23 -29.91 -13.74
N LEU A 61 -18.66 -31.17 -13.72
CA LEU A 61 -18.53 -32.08 -14.86
C LEU A 61 -19.80 -32.03 -15.71
N TYR A 62 -19.61 -31.90 -17.03
CA TYR A 62 -20.71 -32.02 -17.99
C TYR A 62 -21.24 -33.46 -18.05
N TYR A 63 -22.54 -33.57 -18.35
CA TYR A 63 -23.34 -34.79 -18.45
C TYR A 63 -22.61 -36.05 -18.96
N SER A 64 -22.78 -37.14 -18.22
CA SER A 64 -22.93 -38.49 -18.78
C SER A 64 -24.39 -38.93 -18.62
N ASP A 65 -25.00 -39.50 -19.67
CA ASP A 65 -26.40 -39.94 -19.62
C ASP A 65 -26.62 -41.13 -18.65
N THR A 66 -27.00 -40.83 -17.41
CA THR A 66 -27.84 -41.68 -16.54
C THR A 66 -28.25 -40.92 -15.28
N LYS A 67 -29.37 -41.30 -14.66
CA LYS A 67 -29.96 -40.61 -13.50
C LYS A 67 -29.02 -40.62 -12.28
N SER A 68 -28.28 -39.54 -12.10
CA SER A 68 -27.49 -39.22 -10.92
C SER A 68 -27.48 -37.69 -10.72
N THR A 69 -27.38 -37.24 -9.48
CA THR A 69 -27.19 -35.81 -9.16
C THR A 69 -25.80 -35.36 -9.59
N PRO A 70 -25.64 -34.16 -10.18
CA PRO A 70 -24.32 -33.66 -10.58
C PRO A 70 -23.48 -33.40 -9.33
N SER A 71 -22.48 -34.25 -9.06
CA SER A 71 -21.55 -33.99 -7.98
C SER A 71 -20.48 -32.99 -8.42
N SER A 72 -20.39 -31.89 -7.68
CA SER A 72 -19.34 -30.89 -7.88
C SER A 72 -18.10 -31.30 -7.09
N PHE A 73 -16.93 -31.09 -7.69
CA PHE A 73 -15.65 -31.37 -7.06
C PHE A 73 -14.94 -30.07 -6.69
N THR A 74 -14.45 -29.97 -5.45
CA THR A 74 -13.79 -28.77 -4.93
C THR A 74 -12.33 -29.06 -4.61
N GLU A 75 -11.43 -28.17 -5.04
CA GLU A 75 -9.98 -28.32 -4.84
C GLU A 75 -9.52 -27.54 -3.59
N TYR A 76 -8.69 -28.17 -2.76
CA TYR A 76 -8.11 -27.58 -1.55
C TYR A 76 -6.58 -27.74 -1.53
N ILE A 77 -5.88 -26.67 -1.21
CA ILE A 77 -4.47 -26.70 -0.81
C ILE A 77 -4.42 -27.20 0.64
N VAL A 78 -3.80 -28.36 0.84
CA VAL A 78 -3.43 -28.89 2.16
C VAL A 78 -1.97 -28.51 2.40
N GLY A 79 -1.74 -27.56 3.29
CA GLY A 79 -0.40 -27.16 3.74
C GLY A 79 0.03 -27.95 4.96
N PHE A 80 1.28 -28.38 5.02
CA PHE A 80 1.88 -29.19 6.08
C PHE A 80 2.82 -28.36 6.97
N ASN A 81 3.14 -28.90 8.15
CA ASN A 81 4.06 -28.26 9.11
C ASN A 81 5.56 -28.33 8.71
N GLY A 82 5.88 -28.76 7.48
CA GLY A 82 7.25 -28.86 6.98
C GLY A 82 7.34 -29.47 5.58
N TYR A 83 8.56 -29.54 5.03
CA TYR A 83 8.83 -30.07 3.70
C TYR A 83 8.98 -31.59 3.72
N TYR A 84 8.00 -32.30 3.15
CA TYR A 84 7.96 -33.77 3.11
C TYR A 84 8.03 -34.31 1.67
N LYS A 85 8.52 -35.55 1.51
CA LYS A 85 8.43 -36.28 0.22
C LYS A 85 6.99 -36.73 -0.04
N ARG A 86 6.61 -36.82 -1.31
CA ARG A 86 5.25 -37.18 -1.76
C ARG A 86 4.63 -38.39 -1.01
N PRO A 87 5.29 -39.56 -0.86
CA PRO A 87 4.71 -40.72 -0.16
C PRO A 87 4.49 -40.56 1.35
N ALA A 88 5.00 -39.49 1.98
CA ALA A 88 4.69 -39.15 3.36
C ALA A 88 3.45 -38.23 3.45
N ARG A 89 3.32 -37.29 2.50
CA ARG A 89 2.17 -36.37 2.39
C ARG A 89 0.90 -37.11 2.00
N GLU A 90 1.00 -38.05 1.06
CA GLU A 90 -0.06 -38.99 0.70
C GLU A 90 -0.56 -39.73 1.95
N LYS A 91 0.35 -40.32 2.75
CA LYS A 91 0.00 -41.00 4.01
C LYS A 91 -0.63 -40.10 5.08
N PHE A 92 -0.26 -38.83 5.18
CA PHE A 92 -0.91 -37.90 6.11
C PHE A 92 -2.35 -37.58 5.69
N ILE A 93 -2.61 -37.46 4.39
CA ILE A 93 -3.96 -37.24 3.83
C ILE A 93 -4.80 -38.52 3.96
N GLU A 94 -4.23 -39.69 3.66
CA GLU A 94 -4.86 -41.00 3.90
C GLU A 94 -5.24 -41.19 5.37
N ALA A 95 -4.33 -40.91 6.31
CA ALA A 95 -4.58 -41.07 7.75
C ALA A 95 -5.67 -40.14 8.29
N ALA A 96 -5.81 -38.93 7.73
CA ALA A 96 -6.88 -38.00 8.06
C ALA A 96 -8.24 -38.46 7.50
N LEU A 97 -8.29 -38.84 6.21
CA LEU A 97 -9.55 -39.09 5.50
C LEU A 97 -10.11 -40.51 5.69
N ASN A 98 -9.28 -41.52 5.95
CA ASN A 98 -9.75 -42.91 6.11
C ASN A 98 -10.72 -43.10 7.29
N ASN A 99 -10.68 -42.24 8.30
CA ASN A 99 -11.51 -42.34 9.50
C ASN A 99 -12.72 -41.37 9.51
N SER A 100 -12.85 -40.46 8.54
CA SER A 100 -13.88 -39.41 8.53
C SER A 100 -15.11 -39.73 7.68
N GLY A 101 -15.18 -40.94 7.10
CA GLY A 101 -16.31 -41.40 6.29
C GLY A 101 -16.37 -40.85 4.86
N VAL A 102 -15.38 -40.05 4.46
CA VAL A 102 -15.23 -39.50 3.09
C VAL A 102 -14.96 -40.64 2.11
N GLN A 103 -15.82 -40.80 1.10
CA GLN A 103 -15.73 -41.91 0.13
C GLN A 103 -14.97 -41.50 -1.14
N ASN A 104 -15.14 -40.27 -1.61
CA ASN A 104 -14.59 -39.80 -2.88
C ASN A 104 -13.61 -38.63 -2.70
N TRP A 105 -12.32 -38.96 -2.61
CA TRP A 105 -11.23 -37.98 -2.59
C TRP A 105 -10.06 -38.42 -3.49
N ARG A 106 -9.23 -37.46 -3.94
CA ARG A 106 -7.97 -37.75 -4.66
C ARG A 106 -6.96 -36.60 -4.53
N ILE A 107 -5.67 -36.93 -4.60
CA ILE A 107 -4.59 -35.92 -4.69
C ILE A 107 -4.34 -35.58 -6.17
N LEU A 108 -4.28 -34.29 -6.49
CA LEU A 108 -4.07 -33.77 -7.84
C LEU A 108 -2.57 -33.83 -8.19
N ALA A 109 -2.21 -34.56 -9.24
CA ALA A 109 -0.82 -34.79 -9.63
C ALA A 109 -0.12 -33.52 -10.17
N ARG A 110 0.83 -32.98 -9.39
CA ARG A 110 1.59 -31.76 -9.70
C ARG A 110 2.80 -32.07 -10.58
N ASN A 111 2.54 -32.35 -11.86
CA ASN A 111 3.54 -32.75 -12.85
C ASN A 111 4.34 -31.55 -13.39
N ASN A 112 5.19 -30.96 -12.56
CA ASN A 112 6.03 -29.79 -12.85
C ASN A 112 7.44 -29.95 -12.25
N PRO A 113 8.43 -29.07 -12.52
CA PRO A 113 9.81 -29.24 -12.02
C PRO A 113 10.01 -29.24 -10.49
N ALA A 114 8.95 -29.02 -9.69
CA ALA A 114 9.00 -29.18 -8.23
C ALA A 114 8.63 -30.61 -7.77
N SER A 115 8.09 -31.49 -8.65
CA SER A 115 7.67 -32.86 -8.31
C SER A 115 8.77 -33.71 -7.69
N ASP A 116 10.01 -33.46 -8.09
CA ASP A 116 11.18 -34.27 -7.76
C ASP A 116 11.75 -33.92 -6.37
N PHE A 117 11.20 -32.88 -5.74
CA PHE A 117 11.67 -32.32 -4.48
C PHE A 117 10.62 -32.49 -3.36
N PRO A 118 11.04 -32.38 -2.08
CA PRO A 118 10.11 -32.20 -0.98
C PRO A 118 9.21 -30.98 -1.18
N SER A 119 7.97 -31.05 -0.70
CA SER A 119 6.97 -29.97 -0.73
C SER A 119 6.35 -29.80 0.64
N ASP A 120 5.97 -28.58 0.97
CA ASP A 120 5.21 -28.20 2.15
C ASP A 120 3.69 -28.21 1.91
N PHE A 121 3.23 -28.47 0.69
CA PHE A 121 1.80 -28.61 0.36
C PHE A 121 1.52 -29.72 -0.66
N ASP A 122 0.26 -30.13 -0.76
CA ASP A 122 -0.35 -30.78 -1.93
C ASP A 122 -1.77 -30.24 -2.18
N VAL A 123 -2.38 -30.60 -3.32
CA VAL A 123 -3.76 -30.25 -3.65
C VAL A 123 -4.64 -31.50 -3.58
N VAL A 124 -5.67 -31.47 -2.74
CA VAL A 124 -6.68 -32.53 -2.58
C VAL A 124 -7.96 -32.08 -3.26
N VAL A 125 -8.62 -33.02 -3.95
CA VAL A 125 -9.95 -32.83 -4.53
C VAL A 125 -10.94 -33.62 -3.67
N LEU A 126 -11.99 -32.96 -3.17
CA LEU A 126 -13.09 -33.55 -2.42
C LEU A 126 -14.41 -33.39 -3.18
N GLU A 127 -15.29 -34.37 -3.08
CA GLU A 127 -16.69 -34.28 -3.52
C GLU A 127 -17.50 -33.37 -2.57
N GLU A 128 -18.46 -32.61 -3.09
CA GLU A 128 -19.17 -31.59 -2.31
C GLU A 128 -20.07 -32.16 -1.18
N THR A 129 -20.51 -33.41 -1.29
CA THR A 129 -21.26 -34.12 -0.22
C THR A 129 -20.41 -34.34 1.03
N ASP A 130 -19.12 -34.61 0.82
CA ASP A 130 -18.18 -35.08 1.85
C ASP A 130 -17.34 -33.90 2.40
N LYS A 131 -17.65 -32.68 1.96
CA LYS A 131 -16.87 -31.46 2.18
C LYS A 131 -16.68 -31.09 3.65
N LEU A 132 -17.72 -31.24 4.48
CA LEU A 132 -17.66 -30.86 5.89
C LEU A 132 -16.74 -31.83 6.67
N SER A 133 -17.07 -33.12 6.68
CA SER A 133 -16.28 -34.16 7.35
C SER A 133 -14.84 -34.28 6.82
N GLY A 134 -14.63 -34.02 5.52
CA GLY A 134 -13.29 -33.98 4.93
C GLY A 134 -12.46 -32.77 5.35
N LEU A 135 -13.06 -31.57 5.47
CA LEU A 135 -12.34 -30.37 5.89
C LEU A 135 -12.00 -30.40 7.39
N ASP A 136 -12.91 -30.85 8.23
CA ASP A 136 -12.69 -30.96 9.67
C ASP A 136 -11.56 -31.97 9.96
N ALA A 137 -11.66 -33.19 9.40
CA ALA A 137 -10.66 -34.24 9.62
C ALA A 137 -9.25 -33.93 9.05
N LEU A 138 -9.17 -33.18 7.95
CA LEU A 138 -7.88 -32.68 7.44
C LEU A 138 -7.32 -31.55 8.31
N SER A 139 -8.17 -30.75 8.98
CA SER A 139 -7.75 -29.65 9.84
C SER A 139 -7.29 -30.12 11.23
N ASP A 140 -7.90 -31.19 11.76
CA ASP A 140 -7.54 -31.79 13.06
C ASP A 140 -6.22 -32.61 13.03
N HIS A 141 -5.71 -32.96 11.85
CA HIS A 141 -4.55 -33.84 11.73
C HIS A 141 -3.21 -33.12 12.03
N PRO A 142 -2.40 -33.56 13.03
CA PRO A 142 -1.31 -32.76 13.61
C PRO A 142 -0.11 -32.47 12.70
N SER A 143 0.00 -33.11 11.52
CA SER A 143 1.03 -32.77 10.52
C SER A 143 0.57 -31.72 9.50
N ILE A 144 -0.73 -31.41 9.46
CA ILE A 144 -1.32 -30.40 8.58
C ILE A 144 -1.29 -29.05 9.33
N LYS A 145 -0.85 -28.00 8.62
CA LYS A 145 -0.79 -26.61 9.12
C LYS A 145 -2.12 -25.90 8.92
N ARG A 146 -2.73 -26.10 7.75
CA ARG A 146 -3.97 -25.45 7.31
C ARG A 146 -4.51 -26.12 6.06
N VAL A 147 -5.84 -26.21 5.96
CA VAL A 147 -6.56 -26.49 4.71
C VAL A 147 -7.14 -25.19 4.17
N THR A 148 -7.02 -24.94 2.88
CA THR A 148 -7.55 -23.73 2.23
C THR A 148 -8.08 -24.06 0.84
N PRO A 149 -9.19 -23.47 0.38
CA PRO A 149 -9.63 -23.64 -1.01
C PRO A 149 -8.52 -23.22 -1.97
N GLN A 150 -8.20 -24.08 -2.94
CA GLN A 150 -7.31 -23.74 -4.05
C GLN A 150 -7.91 -22.55 -4.80
N ARG A 151 -7.06 -21.56 -5.12
CA ARG A 151 -7.48 -20.44 -5.96
C ARG A 151 -6.94 -20.49 -7.39
N ILE A 152 -7.77 -20.11 -8.35
CA ILE A 152 -7.40 -19.84 -9.75
C ILE A 152 -7.45 -18.32 -9.97
N VAL A 153 -6.36 -17.74 -10.44
CA VAL A 153 -6.11 -16.30 -10.54
C VAL A 153 -6.16 -15.88 -12.00
N HIS A 154 -7.08 -14.99 -12.33
CA HIS A 154 -7.23 -14.42 -13.65
C HIS A 154 -6.51 -13.06 -13.71
N ARG A 155 -5.84 -12.78 -14.84
CA ARG A 155 -5.23 -11.48 -15.15
C ARG A 155 -5.81 -10.95 -16.46
N ALA A 156 -6.32 -9.72 -16.48
CA ALA A 156 -6.69 -9.07 -17.73
C ALA A 156 -5.67 -7.97 -18.07
N LEU A 157 -4.70 -8.28 -18.95
CA LEU A 157 -3.86 -7.27 -19.60
C LEU A 157 -4.65 -6.58 -20.73
N LYS A 158 -5.26 -5.44 -20.43
CA LYS A 158 -5.94 -4.59 -21.42
C LYS A 158 -4.93 -3.55 -21.94
N PHE A 159 -4.43 -3.78 -23.16
CA PHE A 159 -3.54 -2.84 -23.87
C PHE A 159 -4.37 -1.72 -24.53
N VAL A 160 -4.39 -0.53 -23.92
CA VAL A 160 -5.09 0.65 -24.44
C VAL A 160 -4.12 1.52 -25.23
N ASN A 161 -4.35 1.69 -26.53
CA ASN A 161 -3.61 2.63 -27.37
C ASN A 161 -3.93 4.06 -26.95
N LEU A 162 -2.96 4.81 -26.43
CA LEU A 162 -3.14 6.22 -26.01
C LEU A 162 -3.15 7.22 -27.19
N THR A 163 -3.30 6.73 -28.42
CA THR A 163 -3.21 7.51 -29.67
C THR A 163 -4.55 7.70 -30.39
N GLU A 164 -5.65 7.13 -29.88
CA GLU A 164 -7.00 7.28 -30.47
C GLU A 164 -7.95 8.09 -29.56
N PRO A 165 -8.04 9.42 -29.74
CA PRO A 165 -9.14 10.20 -29.19
C PRO A 165 -10.37 10.05 -30.10
N ASN A 166 -11.12 8.93 -29.98
CA ASN A 166 -12.57 8.81 -30.26
C ASN A 166 -13.06 7.35 -30.26
N LYS A 167 -13.85 6.95 -29.24
CA LYS A 167 -14.85 5.86 -29.35
C LYS A 167 -15.88 5.82 -28.20
N CYS A 168 -16.37 6.99 -27.78
CA CYS A 168 -17.53 7.10 -26.89
C CYS A 168 -18.81 7.22 -27.72
N LEU A 169 -19.38 6.08 -28.16
CA LEU A 169 -20.64 6.06 -28.90
C LEU A 169 -21.83 5.96 -27.92
N GLY A 170 -22.12 7.07 -27.22
CA GLY A 170 -23.20 7.16 -26.24
C GLY A 170 -23.48 8.61 -25.83
N SER A 171 -24.74 9.03 -25.91
CA SER A 171 -25.17 10.43 -25.77
C SER A 171 -25.32 10.90 -24.31
N SER A 172 -24.24 10.80 -23.53
CA SER A 172 -24.14 11.40 -22.19
C SER A 172 -22.73 11.88 -21.80
N CYS A 173 -21.71 11.64 -22.64
CA CYS A 173 -20.32 12.01 -22.35
C CYS A 173 -20.05 13.52 -22.52
N SER A 174 -20.52 14.34 -21.58
CA SER A 174 -20.05 15.72 -21.45
C SER A 174 -18.61 15.72 -20.92
N TYR A 175 -17.63 15.84 -21.83
CA TYR A 175 -16.27 16.19 -21.45
C TYR A 175 -16.25 17.65 -20.96
N ASN A 176 -16.53 17.83 -19.67
CA ASN A 176 -16.15 19.04 -18.93
C ASN A 176 -14.63 19.16 -18.95
N THR A 177 -14.12 19.74 -20.04
CA THR A 177 -12.73 20.15 -20.19
C THR A 177 -12.51 21.31 -19.25
N TRP A 178 -12.20 20.99 -17.99
CA TRP A 178 -11.58 21.89 -17.03
C TRP A 178 -10.20 22.29 -17.55
N GLN A 179 -10.21 23.18 -18.54
CA GLN A 179 -9.07 23.98 -18.94
C GLN A 179 -8.50 24.61 -17.67
N SER A 180 -7.19 24.53 -17.50
CA SER A 180 -6.49 25.25 -16.43
C SER A 180 -6.85 26.73 -16.53
N ARG A 181 -7.76 27.22 -15.67
CA ARG A 181 -8.24 28.61 -15.70
C ARG A 181 -7.05 29.54 -15.49
N HIS A 182 -6.57 30.14 -16.58
CA HIS A 182 -5.59 31.21 -16.51
C HIS A 182 -6.24 32.38 -15.76
N PHE A 183 -5.81 32.63 -14.52
CA PHE A 183 -6.22 33.77 -13.72
C PHE A 183 -5.87 35.09 -14.43
N LYS A 184 -6.82 35.64 -15.19
CA LYS A 184 -6.80 37.05 -15.61
C LYS A 184 -7.15 37.91 -14.40
N ARG A 185 -6.15 38.61 -13.85
CA ARG A 185 -6.37 39.60 -12.77
C ARG A 185 -6.84 40.94 -13.33
N SER A 186 -8.02 41.35 -12.91
CA SER A 186 -8.54 42.72 -12.95
C SER A 186 -9.65 42.81 -11.89
N SER A 187 -9.68 43.77 -10.96
CA SER A 187 -8.74 44.88 -10.69
C SER A 187 -8.98 45.50 -9.31
N LEU A 188 -7.92 46.04 -8.69
CA LEU A 188 -7.92 47.05 -7.61
C LEU A 188 -8.64 46.74 -6.26
N SER A 189 -7.86 46.39 -5.23
CA SER A 189 -7.87 47.08 -3.91
C SER A 189 -6.64 46.69 -3.06
N PHE A 190 -6.33 47.50 -2.05
CA PHE A 190 -5.05 47.61 -1.32
C PHE A 190 -4.63 46.43 -0.42
N GLU A 191 -3.36 46.02 -0.57
CA GLU A 191 -2.28 45.88 0.46
C GLU A 191 -2.51 45.35 1.91
N PRO A 192 -1.44 44.93 2.64
CA PRO A 192 -0.22 44.23 2.19
C PRO A 192 0.25 43.10 3.14
N GLN A 193 0.99 42.11 2.61
CA GLN A 193 2.28 41.70 3.21
C GLN A 193 3.11 40.81 2.24
N PHE A 194 4.39 40.66 2.56
CA PHE A 194 5.45 40.39 1.59
C PHE A 194 6.52 39.48 2.20
N TRP A 195 6.92 38.40 1.52
CA TRP A 195 8.29 37.87 1.52
C TRP A 195 8.51 37.00 0.28
N GLN A 196 9.74 37.00 -0.24
CA GLN A 196 10.02 36.61 -1.63
C GLN A 196 10.68 35.23 -1.74
N SER A 197 10.33 34.48 -2.79
CA SER A 197 11.13 33.36 -3.30
C SER A 197 11.73 33.75 -4.66
N THR A 198 12.87 34.47 -4.63
CA THR A 198 13.52 35.00 -5.83
C THR A 198 14.30 33.93 -6.61
N GLY A 199 13.57 33.19 -7.44
CA GLY A 199 13.88 32.86 -8.83
C GLY A 199 15.26 32.31 -9.22
N ARG A 200 15.24 31.13 -9.87
CA ARG A 200 16.17 30.79 -10.98
C ARG A 200 15.59 29.78 -11.98
N HIS A 201 14.42 30.11 -12.55
CA HIS A 201 13.81 29.36 -13.66
C HIS A 201 13.55 30.24 -14.90
N THR A 202 14.55 30.36 -15.77
CA THR A 202 14.40 30.88 -17.14
C THR A 202 15.28 30.09 -18.12
N SER A 203 14.88 30.06 -19.39
CA SER A 203 15.63 29.49 -20.53
C SER A 203 16.12 28.03 -20.43
N ARG A 204 15.21 27.06 -20.59
CA ARG A 204 15.54 25.75 -21.24
C ARG A 204 14.37 25.04 -21.93
N ARG A 205 13.42 25.79 -22.49
CA ARG A 205 12.27 25.25 -23.24
C ARG A 205 12.60 25.01 -24.72
N LEU A 206 13.67 24.27 -25.00
CA LEU A 206 14.07 23.87 -26.36
C LEU A 206 15.02 22.65 -26.37
N LEU A 207 14.51 21.49 -25.95
CA LEU A 207 15.05 20.18 -26.34
C LEU A 207 13.86 19.28 -26.71
N ARG A 208 13.63 19.13 -28.02
CA ARG A 208 12.69 18.13 -28.56
C ARG A 208 13.24 16.73 -28.33
N ALA A 209 12.32 15.75 -28.36
CA ALA A 209 12.53 14.31 -28.31
C ALA A 209 13.91 13.83 -28.78
N ILE A 210 14.74 13.43 -27.81
CA ILE A 210 15.58 12.24 -27.93
C ILE A 210 14.89 11.19 -27.05
N PRO A 211 14.56 9.99 -27.54
CA PRO A 211 13.99 8.92 -26.72
C PRO A 211 15.04 8.40 -25.74
N ARG A 212 15.23 9.10 -24.62
CA ARG A 212 16.25 8.79 -23.61
C ARG A 212 15.94 7.46 -22.97
N GLN A 213 16.86 6.51 -23.11
CA GLN A 213 16.74 5.20 -22.51
C GLN A 213 16.79 5.30 -20.99
N ILE A 214 15.89 4.58 -20.32
CA ILE A 214 15.65 4.64 -18.87
C ILE A 214 16.91 4.35 -18.03
N THR A 215 17.77 3.45 -18.50
CA THR A 215 19.06 3.09 -17.91
C THR A 215 19.99 4.30 -17.80
N SER A 216 20.13 5.09 -18.87
CA SER A 216 20.94 6.32 -18.90
C SER A 216 20.34 7.45 -18.06
N ILE A 217 19.01 7.54 -17.94
CA ILE A 217 18.37 8.55 -17.07
C ILE A 217 18.62 8.22 -15.58
N LEU A 218 18.66 6.93 -15.23
CA LEU A 218 18.99 6.45 -13.89
C LEU A 218 20.49 6.11 -13.70
N GLN A 219 21.35 6.52 -14.65
CA GLN A 219 22.82 6.46 -14.58
C GLN A 219 23.41 5.05 -14.42
N ALA A 220 22.76 4.02 -14.97
CA ALA A 220 23.24 2.63 -14.95
C ALA A 220 24.56 2.43 -15.72
N ASP A 221 24.80 3.26 -16.74
CA ASP A 221 26.02 3.34 -17.54
C ASP A 221 27.27 3.62 -16.69
N VAL A 222 27.14 4.38 -15.60
CA VAL A 222 28.23 4.63 -14.66
C VAL A 222 28.63 3.36 -13.91
N LEU A 223 27.67 2.48 -13.56
CA LEU A 223 27.96 1.19 -12.93
C LEU A 223 28.49 0.17 -13.95
N TRP A 224 27.98 0.17 -15.19
CA TRP A 224 28.55 -0.64 -16.27
C TRP A 224 30.02 -0.28 -16.53
N GLY A 225 30.38 1.01 -16.46
CA GLY A 225 31.77 1.50 -16.52
C GLY A 225 32.66 1.03 -15.36
N MET A 226 32.07 0.63 -14.22
CA MET A 226 32.77 -0.02 -13.09
C MET A 226 32.82 -1.56 -13.24
N ASN A 227 32.48 -2.10 -14.42
CA ASN A 227 32.31 -3.54 -14.69
C ASN A 227 31.24 -4.23 -13.82
N ILE A 228 30.24 -3.46 -13.37
CA ILE A 228 29.08 -3.94 -12.62
C ILE A 228 27.92 -4.05 -13.61
N SER A 229 27.55 -5.25 -14.04
CA SER A 229 26.59 -5.47 -15.14
C SER A 229 25.50 -6.52 -14.86
N GLY A 230 25.32 -6.93 -13.61
CA GLY A 230 24.41 -8.01 -13.20
C GLY A 230 25.07 -9.39 -13.04
N HIS A 231 26.36 -9.52 -13.40
CA HIS A 231 27.10 -10.78 -13.35
C HIS A 231 26.96 -11.48 -11.98
N GLY A 232 26.72 -12.80 -12.00
CA GLY A 232 26.64 -13.64 -10.79
C GLY A 232 25.31 -13.56 -10.02
N VAL A 233 24.40 -12.67 -10.40
CA VAL A 233 23.07 -12.54 -9.78
C VAL A 233 22.04 -13.33 -10.59
N LYS A 234 21.19 -14.10 -9.89
CA LYS A 234 20.06 -14.81 -10.50
C LYS A 234 18.77 -14.01 -10.34
N VAL A 235 18.08 -13.77 -11.45
CA VAL A 235 16.81 -13.05 -11.45
C VAL A 235 15.70 -13.94 -11.96
N ALA A 236 14.64 -14.10 -11.16
CA ALA A 236 13.41 -14.74 -11.61
C ALA A 236 12.40 -13.71 -12.11
N VAL A 237 11.78 -14.00 -13.26
CA VAL A 237 10.63 -13.27 -13.79
C VAL A 237 9.43 -14.20 -13.82
N PHE A 238 8.41 -13.88 -13.01
CA PHE A 238 7.15 -14.62 -12.90
C PHE A 238 6.10 -13.92 -13.77
N ASP A 239 5.82 -14.45 -14.96
CA ASP A 239 4.93 -13.79 -15.94
C ASP A 239 4.43 -14.79 -17.02
N THR A 240 4.12 -14.32 -18.24
CA THR A 240 3.80 -15.12 -19.43
C THR A 240 5.01 -15.78 -20.09
N GLY A 241 6.22 -15.64 -19.55
CA GLY A 241 7.43 -16.26 -20.07
C GLY A 241 8.26 -15.37 -20.98
N LEU A 242 9.08 -15.98 -21.84
CA LEU A 242 10.00 -15.33 -22.78
C LEU A 242 10.31 -16.31 -23.91
N ALA A 243 10.47 -15.84 -25.16
CA ALA A 243 10.80 -16.69 -26.30
C ALA A 243 12.19 -17.34 -26.19
N LYS A 244 12.38 -18.57 -26.70
CA LYS A 244 13.66 -19.32 -26.59
C LYS A 244 14.86 -18.57 -27.17
N THR A 245 14.67 -17.94 -28.33
CA THR A 245 15.73 -17.29 -29.12
C THR A 245 15.28 -15.88 -29.47
N HIS A 246 15.58 -14.91 -28.59
CA HIS A 246 15.19 -13.52 -28.75
C HIS A 246 16.44 -12.61 -28.74
N PRO A 247 16.65 -11.77 -29.77
CA PRO A 247 17.96 -11.19 -30.10
C PRO A 247 18.53 -10.23 -29.04
N HIS A 248 17.70 -9.74 -28.12
CA HIS A 248 18.09 -8.84 -27.05
C HIS A 248 18.77 -9.55 -25.86
N PHE A 249 18.60 -10.87 -25.69
CA PHE A 249 19.01 -11.57 -24.45
C PHE A 249 20.25 -12.45 -24.64
N LYS A 250 21.21 -12.29 -23.73
CA LYS A 250 22.52 -12.97 -23.74
C LYS A 250 22.57 -14.23 -22.87
N LYS A 251 21.86 -14.24 -21.73
CA LYS A 251 21.96 -15.28 -20.68
C LYS A 251 20.59 -15.72 -20.14
N ILE A 252 19.79 -16.34 -20.99
CA ILE A 252 18.61 -17.09 -20.54
C ILE A 252 19.13 -18.41 -19.94
N LYS A 253 19.17 -18.50 -18.61
CA LYS A 253 19.72 -19.66 -17.88
C LYS A 253 18.72 -20.80 -17.79
N GLU A 254 17.44 -20.46 -17.56
CA GLU A 254 16.37 -21.42 -17.35
C GLU A 254 15.04 -20.85 -17.84
N ARG A 255 14.20 -21.73 -18.41
CA ARG A 255 12.80 -21.43 -18.76
C ARG A 255 11.96 -22.60 -18.27
N THR A 256 11.02 -22.36 -17.36
CA THR A 256 10.08 -23.38 -16.87
C THR A 256 8.64 -22.93 -17.12
N ASN A 257 7.74 -23.90 -17.28
CA ASN A 257 6.31 -23.66 -17.24
C ASN A 257 5.73 -24.32 -15.99
N TRP A 258 4.87 -23.58 -15.31
CA TRP A 258 4.10 -24.05 -14.15
C TRP A 258 2.62 -24.24 -14.50
N THR A 259 2.20 -23.82 -15.70
CA THR A 259 0.82 -23.98 -16.20
C THR A 259 0.60 -25.33 -16.88
N ASN A 260 -0.67 -25.65 -17.14
CA ASN A 260 -1.10 -26.84 -17.87
C ASN A 260 -0.86 -26.79 -19.40
N GLU A 261 -0.45 -25.66 -19.98
CA GLU A 261 -0.16 -25.54 -21.41
C GLU A 261 1.21 -26.13 -21.76
N LYS A 262 1.36 -26.68 -22.98
CA LYS A 262 2.63 -27.29 -23.45
C LYS A 262 3.53 -26.29 -24.17
N THR A 263 3.76 -25.12 -23.58
CA THR A 263 4.65 -24.07 -24.14
C THR A 263 5.46 -23.32 -23.08
N LEU A 264 6.63 -22.81 -23.50
CA LEU A 264 7.50 -21.93 -22.72
C LEU A 264 7.58 -20.50 -23.32
N ASP A 265 7.06 -20.30 -24.52
CA ASP A 265 7.16 -19.05 -25.26
C ASP A 265 6.05 -18.07 -24.86
N ASP A 266 6.34 -16.77 -24.99
CA ASP A 266 5.47 -15.70 -24.50
C ASP A 266 4.45 -15.27 -25.57
N GLY A 267 3.21 -15.76 -25.45
CA GLY A 267 2.11 -15.41 -26.36
C GLY A 267 1.58 -13.98 -26.23
N LEU A 268 1.95 -13.22 -25.18
CA LEU A 268 1.37 -11.89 -24.87
C LEU A 268 2.41 -10.76 -24.80
N GLY A 269 3.70 -11.12 -24.74
CA GLY A 269 4.82 -10.19 -24.77
C GLY A 269 5.10 -9.46 -23.45
N HIS A 270 4.27 -9.65 -22.41
CA HIS A 270 4.43 -8.94 -21.14
C HIS A 270 5.68 -9.41 -20.41
N GLY A 271 5.85 -10.72 -20.22
CA GLY A 271 7.07 -11.31 -19.67
C GLY A 271 8.32 -10.96 -20.49
N THR A 272 8.24 -10.95 -21.82
CA THR A 272 9.33 -10.53 -22.72
C THR A 272 9.74 -9.07 -22.49
N PHE A 273 8.77 -8.17 -22.31
CA PHE A 273 9.04 -6.76 -22.02
C PHE A 273 9.64 -6.59 -20.62
N VAL A 274 9.06 -7.23 -19.60
CA VAL A 274 9.49 -7.20 -18.20
C VAL A 274 10.93 -7.72 -18.06
N ALA A 275 11.24 -8.87 -18.65
CA ALA A 275 12.61 -9.39 -18.71
C ALA A 275 13.55 -8.46 -19.49
N GLY A 276 13.05 -7.81 -20.55
CA GLY A 276 13.81 -6.86 -21.37
C GLY A 276 14.29 -5.64 -20.58
N VAL A 277 13.42 -5.05 -19.76
CA VAL A 277 13.76 -3.92 -18.87
C VAL A 277 14.78 -4.35 -17.80
N ILE A 278 14.75 -5.61 -17.37
CA ILE A 278 15.73 -6.16 -16.41
C ILE A 278 17.09 -6.39 -17.08
N ALA A 279 17.16 -7.11 -18.20
CA ALA A 279 18.42 -7.65 -18.73
C ALA A 279 18.52 -7.77 -20.28
N SER A 280 17.90 -6.86 -21.05
CA SER A 280 18.30 -6.69 -22.46
C SER A 280 19.77 -6.25 -22.57
N ASN A 281 20.53 -6.91 -23.42
CA ASN A 281 21.94 -6.63 -23.73
C ASN A 281 22.12 -5.98 -25.13
N LYS A 282 21.12 -6.05 -26.01
CA LYS A 282 21.14 -5.44 -27.33
C LYS A 282 19.79 -4.78 -27.59
N GLU A 283 19.83 -3.48 -27.93
CA GLU A 283 18.67 -2.61 -28.19
C GLU A 283 17.69 -2.50 -27.00
N CYS A 284 17.40 -1.26 -26.59
CA CYS A 284 16.56 -0.96 -25.42
C CYS A 284 17.03 -1.76 -24.18
N LEU A 285 18.34 -1.64 -23.90
CA LEU A 285 19.08 -2.36 -22.87
C LEU A 285 18.37 -2.27 -21.50
N GLY A 286 18.35 -3.39 -20.80
CA GLY A 286 17.95 -3.46 -19.41
C GLY A 286 19.11 -3.06 -18.48
N PHE A 287 18.83 -3.00 -17.17
CA PHE A 287 19.81 -2.58 -16.17
C PHE A 287 20.96 -3.57 -15.96
N ALA A 288 20.70 -4.88 -16.07
CA ALA A 288 21.59 -5.96 -15.65
C ALA A 288 21.83 -7.01 -16.77
N PRO A 289 22.43 -6.62 -17.91
CA PRO A 289 22.53 -7.45 -19.13
C PRO A 289 23.35 -8.75 -18.99
N ASP A 290 24.16 -8.88 -17.94
CA ASP A 290 24.98 -10.07 -17.65
C ASP A 290 24.44 -10.95 -16.51
N ALA A 291 23.24 -10.68 -16.00
CA ALA A 291 22.58 -11.52 -14.99
C ALA A 291 22.11 -12.89 -15.55
N GLU A 292 21.91 -13.88 -14.67
CA GLU A 292 21.29 -15.15 -15.03
C GLU A 292 19.76 -15.01 -14.99
N LEU A 293 19.10 -15.00 -16.16
CA LEU A 293 17.64 -14.96 -16.25
C LEU A 293 17.03 -16.36 -16.06
N HIS A 294 16.20 -16.50 -15.04
CA HIS A 294 15.29 -17.63 -14.83
C HIS A 294 13.87 -17.16 -15.15
N ILE A 295 13.27 -17.70 -16.21
CA ILE A 295 11.95 -17.27 -16.68
C ILE A 295 10.91 -18.31 -16.30
N PHE A 296 10.04 -17.97 -15.36
CA PHE A 296 9.01 -18.88 -14.83
C PHE A 296 7.66 -18.45 -15.42
N ARG A 297 7.16 -19.21 -16.39
CA ARG A 297 5.83 -19.00 -16.95
C ARG A 297 4.79 -19.52 -15.94
N VAL A 298 4.05 -18.60 -15.34
CA VAL A 298 3.00 -18.88 -14.35
C VAL A 298 1.60 -18.48 -14.83
N PHE A 299 1.48 -17.77 -15.95
CA PHE A 299 0.21 -17.46 -16.62
C PHE A 299 0.09 -18.17 -17.97
N THR A 300 -1.11 -18.68 -18.26
CA THR A 300 -1.46 -19.21 -19.58
C THR A 300 -1.59 -18.11 -20.64
N ASN A 301 -1.76 -18.47 -21.92
CA ASN A 301 -2.08 -17.47 -22.95
C ASN A 301 -3.48 -16.88 -22.75
N ASN A 302 -4.38 -17.64 -22.12
CA ASN A 302 -5.68 -17.16 -21.63
C ASN A 302 -5.57 -16.35 -20.32
N GLN A 303 -4.35 -16.07 -19.84
CA GLN A 303 -4.04 -15.25 -18.67
C GLN A 303 -4.57 -15.80 -17.34
N VAL A 304 -4.63 -17.12 -17.24
CA VAL A 304 -5.05 -17.88 -16.06
C VAL A 304 -3.81 -18.41 -15.33
N SER A 305 -3.82 -18.36 -14.00
CA SER A 305 -2.85 -18.99 -13.10
C SER A 305 -3.58 -19.70 -11.95
N TYR A 306 -2.87 -20.45 -11.11
CA TYR A 306 -3.42 -21.05 -9.88
C TYR A 306 -2.47 -20.76 -8.72
N THR A 307 -2.99 -20.63 -7.49
CA THR A 307 -2.18 -20.43 -6.28
C THR A 307 -1.15 -21.54 -6.12
N SER A 308 -1.54 -22.81 -6.28
CA SER A 308 -0.58 -23.94 -6.28
C SER A 308 0.56 -23.81 -7.31
N TRP A 309 0.33 -23.19 -8.48
CA TRP A 309 1.38 -22.95 -9.47
C TRP A 309 2.38 -21.88 -8.99
N PHE A 310 1.89 -20.84 -8.28
CA PHE A 310 2.78 -19.90 -7.59
C PHE A 310 3.54 -20.57 -6.45
N LEU A 311 2.89 -21.40 -5.62
CA LEU A 311 3.55 -22.11 -4.52
C LEU A 311 4.70 -23.00 -5.01
N ASP A 312 4.48 -23.78 -6.08
CA ASP A 312 5.53 -24.61 -6.68
C ASP A 312 6.65 -23.78 -7.33
N ALA A 313 6.30 -22.72 -8.05
CA ALA A 313 7.28 -21.82 -8.64
C ALA A 313 8.13 -21.10 -7.58
N PHE A 314 7.54 -20.72 -6.43
CA PHE A 314 8.24 -20.13 -5.29
C PHE A 314 9.12 -21.16 -4.57
N ASN A 315 8.62 -22.38 -4.30
CA ASN A 315 9.41 -23.48 -3.75
C ASN A 315 10.64 -23.77 -4.64
N TYR A 316 10.46 -23.81 -5.96
CA TYR A 316 11.56 -24.01 -6.92
C TYR A 316 12.51 -22.80 -6.98
N ALA A 317 12.01 -21.56 -6.84
CA ALA A 317 12.87 -20.36 -6.75
C ALA A 317 13.79 -20.40 -5.51
N ILE A 318 13.26 -20.85 -4.37
CA ILE A 318 14.01 -21.07 -3.13
C ILE A 318 15.09 -22.15 -3.36
N LEU A 319 14.71 -23.31 -3.91
CA LEU A 319 15.65 -24.41 -4.22
C LEU A 319 16.77 -24.00 -5.18
N LYS A 320 16.47 -23.18 -6.20
CA LYS A 320 17.46 -22.63 -7.15
C LYS A 320 18.33 -21.52 -6.55
N LYS A 321 17.98 -21.02 -5.36
CA LYS A 321 18.60 -19.86 -4.69
C LYS A 321 18.62 -18.63 -5.60
N ILE A 322 17.43 -18.27 -6.10
CA ILE A 322 17.20 -17.02 -6.84
C ILE A 322 17.56 -15.84 -5.93
N SER A 323 18.20 -14.80 -6.49
CA SER A 323 18.63 -13.63 -5.71
C SER A 323 17.58 -12.52 -5.72
N VAL A 324 16.93 -12.30 -6.86
CA VAL A 324 15.93 -11.25 -7.08
C VAL A 324 14.71 -11.85 -7.79
N LEU A 325 13.51 -11.53 -7.34
CA LEU A 325 12.26 -11.97 -7.96
C LEU A 325 11.42 -10.75 -8.33
N ASN A 326 11.16 -10.56 -9.63
CA ASN A 326 10.19 -9.56 -10.10
C ASN A 326 8.82 -10.20 -10.30
N LEU A 327 7.83 -9.72 -9.55
CA LEU A 327 6.43 -10.06 -9.72
C LEU A 327 5.66 -8.82 -10.20
N SER A 328 5.60 -8.61 -11.52
CA SER A 328 4.80 -7.56 -12.18
C SER A 328 3.31 -7.92 -12.22
N ILE A 329 2.80 -8.40 -11.09
CA ILE A 329 1.46 -8.90 -10.82
C ILE A 329 1.07 -8.43 -9.43
N GLY A 330 -0.18 -8.02 -9.27
CA GLY A 330 -0.74 -7.76 -7.96
C GLY A 330 -2.23 -7.43 -8.05
N GLY A 331 -3.02 -8.05 -7.18
CA GLY A 331 -4.46 -7.83 -7.03
C GLY A 331 -4.83 -7.55 -5.57
N PRO A 332 -6.11 -7.47 -5.24
CA PRO A 332 -6.58 -7.16 -3.88
C PRO A 332 -6.40 -8.31 -2.88
N ASP A 333 -5.92 -9.46 -3.31
CA ASP A 333 -6.10 -10.74 -2.62
C ASP A 333 -5.06 -11.02 -1.52
N PHE A 334 -4.98 -10.12 -0.54
CA PHE A 334 -4.19 -10.36 0.68
C PHE A 334 -4.77 -11.48 1.58
N MET A 335 -5.93 -12.03 1.23
CA MET A 335 -6.62 -13.13 1.94
C MET A 335 -6.26 -14.52 1.42
N ASP A 336 -5.49 -14.64 0.32
CA ASP A 336 -4.87 -15.91 -0.10
C ASP A 336 -3.67 -16.23 0.82
N TYR A 337 -3.98 -16.65 2.05
CA TYR A 337 -2.98 -16.97 3.07
C TYR A 337 -1.86 -17.93 2.60
N PRO A 338 -2.11 -18.99 1.79
CA PRO A 338 -1.04 -19.78 1.19
C PRO A 338 -0.04 -18.96 0.38
N PHE A 339 -0.53 -18.03 -0.46
CA PHE A 339 0.32 -17.15 -1.25
C PHE A 339 1.11 -16.17 -0.36
N VAL A 340 0.46 -15.57 0.64
CA VAL A 340 1.11 -14.63 1.58
C VAL A 340 2.16 -15.32 2.46
N ASP A 341 1.83 -16.47 3.06
CA ASP A 341 2.77 -17.31 3.82
C ASP A 341 4.03 -17.64 2.97
N LYS A 342 3.83 -17.97 1.70
CA LYS A 342 4.92 -18.35 0.79
C LYS A 342 5.76 -17.16 0.34
N VAL A 343 5.18 -15.96 0.20
CA VAL A 343 5.93 -14.71 -0.01
C VAL A 343 6.84 -14.41 1.20
N TRP A 344 6.33 -14.58 2.42
CA TRP A 344 7.13 -14.44 3.64
C TRP A 344 8.30 -15.43 3.67
N GLU A 345 8.04 -16.72 3.44
CA GLU A 345 9.09 -17.75 3.36
C GLU A 345 10.11 -17.49 2.25
N LEU A 346 9.67 -17.04 1.08
CA LEU A 346 10.55 -16.70 -0.04
C LEU A 346 11.51 -15.56 0.34
N THR A 347 11.03 -14.52 1.02
CA THR A 347 11.94 -13.47 1.54
C THR A 347 12.85 -14.00 2.66
N ALA A 348 12.39 -14.92 3.52
CA ALA A 348 13.22 -15.58 4.54
C ALA A 348 14.48 -16.21 3.95
N ASN A 349 14.30 -16.90 2.82
CA ASN A 349 15.34 -17.55 2.02
C ASN A 349 16.22 -16.55 1.24
N LYS A 350 16.26 -15.29 1.69
CA LYS A 350 17.04 -14.15 1.16
C LYS A 350 16.70 -13.73 -0.27
N VAL A 351 15.56 -14.16 -0.83
CA VAL A 351 15.11 -13.71 -2.16
C VAL A 351 14.56 -12.28 -2.06
N ILE A 352 15.14 -11.34 -2.82
CA ILE A 352 14.71 -9.94 -2.82
C ILE A 352 13.51 -9.79 -3.76
N MET A 353 12.31 -9.63 -3.21
CA MET A 353 11.06 -9.53 -3.98
C MET A 353 10.70 -8.08 -4.31
N VAL A 354 10.42 -7.82 -5.58
CA VAL A 354 10.01 -6.53 -6.13
C VAL A 354 8.66 -6.71 -6.84
N SER A 355 7.70 -5.82 -6.57
CA SER A 355 6.34 -5.93 -7.12
C SER A 355 5.70 -4.57 -7.44
N ALA A 356 4.72 -4.60 -8.34
CA ALA A 356 4.00 -3.44 -8.86
C ALA A 356 2.85 -3.04 -7.92
N ILE A 357 2.75 -1.76 -7.57
CA ILE A 357 1.82 -1.31 -6.51
C ILE A 357 0.32 -1.34 -6.86
N GLY A 358 -0.03 -1.50 -8.14
CA GLY A 358 -1.40 -1.42 -8.67
C GLY A 358 -1.55 -0.38 -9.79
N ASN A 359 -2.63 -0.42 -10.57
CA ASN A 359 -2.85 0.48 -11.72
C ASN A 359 -4.17 1.27 -11.61
N ASP A 360 -4.65 1.46 -10.38
CA ASP A 360 -6.02 1.83 -10.07
C ASP A 360 -6.10 3.19 -9.35
N GLY A 361 -4.99 3.95 -9.38
CA GLY A 361 -4.99 5.38 -9.06
C GLY A 361 -5.82 6.20 -10.07
N PRO A 362 -6.20 7.45 -9.73
CA PRO A 362 -5.54 8.30 -8.74
C PRO A 362 -6.18 8.31 -7.34
N LEU A 363 -7.16 7.44 -7.07
CA LEU A 363 -7.77 7.28 -5.74
C LEU A 363 -6.77 6.69 -4.73
N TYR A 364 -7.02 6.98 -3.45
CA TYR A 364 -6.19 6.57 -2.32
C TYR A 364 -6.75 5.29 -1.68
N GLY A 365 -5.88 4.45 -1.10
CA GLY A 365 -6.27 3.11 -0.59
C GLY A 365 -6.16 1.98 -1.64
N THR A 366 -5.87 2.32 -2.89
CA THR A 366 -5.94 1.46 -4.10
C THR A 366 -4.78 0.46 -4.27
N LEU A 367 -4.15 0.04 -3.17
CA LEU A 367 -2.92 -0.75 -3.16
C LEU A 367 -3.18 -2.25 -3.38
N ASN A 368 -2.34 -2.89 -4.20
CA ASN A 368 -2.46 -4.32 -4.51
C ASN A 368 -1.41 -5.18 -3.78
N ASN A 369 -1.82 -6.38 -3.37
CA ASN A 369 -0.97 -7.45 -2.83
C ASN A 369 -0.20 -8.15 -3.96
N PRO A 370 1.08 -8.55 -3.77
CA PRO A 370 1.86 -8.47 -2.53
C PRO A 370 2.70 -7.19 -2.37
N ALA A 371 2.52 -6.19 -3.23
CA ALA A 371 3.29 -4.94 -3.16
C ALA A 371 2.97 -4.08 -1.93
N ASP A 372 1.86 -4.35 -1.23
CA ASP A 372 1.45 -3.76 0.05
C ASP A 372 2.15 -4.37 1.30
N GLN A 373 2.79 -5.53 1.17
CA GLN A 373 3.43 -6.24 2.29
C GLN A 373 4.71 -5.54 2.80
N MET A 374 5.07 -5.75 4.07
CA MET A 374 6.18 -5.03 4.70
C MET A 374 7.55 -5.33 4.09
N ASP A 375 7.79 -6.57 3.66
CA ASP A 375 9.10 -7.03 3.15
C ASP A 375 9.28 -6.85 1.64
N VAL A 376 8.18 -6.90 0.89
CA VAL A 376 8.18 -6.70 -0.56
C VAL A 376 8.50 -5.24 -0.87
N ILE A 377 9.35 -5.01 -1.88
CA ILE A 377 9.62 -3.67 -2.42
C ILE A 377 8.48 -3.33 -3.40
N GLY A 378 7.51 -2.55 -2.92
CA GLY A 378 6.33 -2.11 -3.67
C GLY A 378 6.62 -0.83 -4.44
N VAL A 379 6.43 -0.85 -5.76
CA VAL A 379 6.92 0.18 -6.69
C VAL A 379 5.77 0.93 -7.37
N GLY A 380 5.73 2.25 -7.18
CA GLY A 380 4.83 3.16 -7.91
C GLY A 380 5.44 3.77 -9.17
N GLY A 381 4.59 4.32 -10.04
CA GLY A 381 4.96 4.82 -11.37
C GLY A 381 5.00 6.34 -11.49
N ILE A 382 6.05 6.89 -12.11
CA ILE A 382 6.15 8.29 -12.56
C ILE A 382 6.27 8.40 -14.09
N ASN A 383 5.98 9.60 -14.63
CA ASN A 383 6.31 10.00 -16.00
C ASN A 383 7.73 10.59 -16.10
N PHE A 384 8.18 10.94 -17.32
CA PHE A 384 9.53 11.49 -17.56
C PHE A 384 9.69 12.93 -17.04
N GLU A 385 8.58 13.60 -16.74
CA GLU A 385 8.48 14.91 -16.10
C GLU A 385 8.65 14.84 -14.56
N ASP A 386 8.96 13.65 -14.02
CA ASP A 386 9.10 13.36 -12.58
C ASP A 386 7.81 13.60 -11.76
N GLN A 387 6.63 13.45 -12.39
CA GLN A 387 5.31 13.50 -11.76
C GLN A 387 4.73 12.09 -11.56
N ILE A 388 3.92 11.89 -10.50
CA ILE A 388 3.18 10.63 -10.29
C ILE A 388 2.26 10.36 -11.48
N ALA A 389 2.38 9.18 -12.08
CA ALA A 389 1.52 8.77 -13.18
C ALA A 389 0.09 8.55 -12.66
N LYS A 390 -0.93 9.05 -13.38
CA LYS A 390 -2.33 9.03 -12.91
C LYS A 390 -2.81 7.64 -12.47
N PHE A 391 -2.45 6.60 -13.21
CA PHE A 391 -2.80 5.20 -12.93
C PHE A 391 -2.06 4.61 -11.72
N SER A 392 -0.98 5.21 -11.21
CA SER A 392 -0.24 4.60 -10.10
C SER A 392 -1.12 4.59 -8.85
N SER A 393 -1.42 3.39 -8.36
CA SER A 393 -2.10 3.18 -7.07
C SER A 393 -1.36 3.85 -5.91
N ARG A 394 -2.11 4.19 -4.86
CA ARG A 394 -1.69 5.07 -3.76
C ARG A 394 -2.14 4.52 -2.41
N GLY A 395 -1.32 4.71 -1.39
CA GLY A 395 -1.66 4.31 -0.03
C GLY A 395 -2.72 5.23 0.61
N MET A 396 -2.99 5.08 1.90
CA MET A 396 -2.43 4.10 2.85
C MET A 396 -2.84 2.65 2.57
N THR A 397 -2.24 1.66 3.24
CA THR A 397 -2.82 0.30 3.26
C THR A 397 -4.12 0.31 4.05
N THR A 398 -5.19 -0.26 3.51
CA THR A 398 -6.47 -0.37 4.24
C THR A 398 -6.45 -1.43 5.35
N TRP A 399 -5.37 -2.23 5.45
CA TRP A 399 -5.23 -3.38 6.35
C TRP A 399 -5.43 -3.06 7.84
N GLU A 400 -5.10 -1.83 8.25
CA GLU A 400 -5.14 -1.39 9.65
C GLU A 400 -6.44 -0.67 10.02
N LEU A 401 -7.38 -0.48 9.09
CA LEU A 401 -8.70 0.10 9.35
C LEU A 401 -9.60 -0.88 10.12
N PRO A 402 -10.46 -0.41 11.04
CA PRO A 402 -10.68 1.00 11.42
C PRO A 402 -9.72 1.51 12.51
N GLN A 403 -8.75 0.69 12.96
CA GLN A 403 -7.90 0.96 14.13
C GLN A 403 -6.69 1.89 13.86
N GLY A 404 -6.45 2.31 12.61
CA GLY A 404 -5.41 3.28 12.29
C GLY A 404 -5.26 3.60 10.80
N TYR A 405 -4.54 4.68 10.51
CA TYR A 405 -4.32 5.28 9.18
C TYR A 405 -3.39 4.46 8.24
N GLY A 406 -3.46 3.13 8.29
CA GLY A 406 -2.68 2.25 7.42
C GLY A 406 -1.15 2.38 7.56
N ARG A 407 -0.41 1.73 6.66
CA ARG A 407 1.05 1.84 6.48
C ARG A 407 1.41 2.63 5.22
N VAL A 408 2.63 3.15 5.21
CA VAL A 408 3.21 3.92 4.10
C VAL A 408 3.60 3.00 2.95
N LYS A 409 2.88 3.12 1.83
CA LYS A 409 3.13 2.44 0.55
C LYS A 409 2.72 3.37 -0.61
N PRO A 410 3.36 3.32 -1.80
CA PRO A 410 4.51 2.48 -2.19
C PRO A 410 5.78 2.77 -1.36
N ASP A 411 6.80 1.92 -1.48
CA ASP A 411 8.09 2.16 -0.79
C ASP A 411 8.92 3.23 -1.52
N ILE A 412 8.93 3.17 -2.85
CA ILE A 412 9.62 4.08 -3.77
C ILE A 412 8.84 4.19 -5.09
N VAL A 413 9.18 5.21 -5.90
CA VAL A 413 8.67 5.36 -7.27
C VAL A 413 9.78 5.37 -8.32
N THR A 414 9.47 4.95 -9.53
CA THR A 414 10.36 5.08 -10.70
C THR A 414 9.55 5.19 -12.00
N TYR A 415 10.21 5.43 -13.12
CA TYR A 415 9.55 5.61 -14.42
C TYR A 415 8.71 4.38 -14.78
N GLY A 416 7.40 4.62 -14.88
CA GLY A 416 6.39 3.61 -15.23
C GLY A 416 5.50 4.03 -16.39
N SER A 417 5.63 5.25 -16.91
CA SER A 417 4.92 5.71 -18.12
C SER A 417 5.87 5.81 -19.32
N ALA A 418 5.39 5.36 -20.48
CA ALA A 418 6.07 5.38 -21.77
C ALA A 418 7.50 4.80 -21.78
N VAL A 419 7.76 3.75 -20.99
CA VAL A 419 9.08 3.11 -20.95
C VAL A 419 9.26 2.20 -22.17
N ARG A 420 10.41 2.35 -22.84
CA ARG A 420 10.81 1.56 -24.01
C ARG A 420 11.52 0.28 -23.55
N GLY A 421 11.09 -0.88 -24.04
CA GLY A 421 11.58 -2.21 -23.67
C GLY A 421 11.36 -3.25 -24.77
N SER A 422 11.65 -4.52 -24.50
CA SER A 422 11.63 -5.58 -25.52
C SER A 422 10.22 -5.98 -25.98
N SER A 423 10.11 -6.37 -27.26
CA SER A 423 8.88 -6.84 -27.91
C SER A 423 9.14 -8.22 -28.53
N ILE A 424 8.15 -9.14 -28.49
CA ILE A 424 8.25 -10.54 -28.96
C ILE A 424 8.97 -10.68 -30.32
N LYS A 425 8.72 -9.72 -31.23
CA LYS A 425 9.28 -9.68 -32.59
C LYS A 425 10.78 -9.34 -32.67
N GLY A 426 11.50 -9.27 -31.55
CA GLY A 426 12.93 -8.89 -31.52
C GLY A 426 13.18 -7.42 -31.83
N SER A 427 12.20 -6.56 -31.49
CA SER A 427 12.28 -5.10 -31.61
C SER A 427 11.92 -4.44 -30.28
N CYS A 428 11.93 -3.11 -30.21
CA CYS A 428 11.44 -2.39 -29.04
C CYS A 428 9.95 -2.05 -29.13
N ARG A 429 9.26 -2.03 -27.98
CA ARG A 429 7.92 -1.44 -27.80
C ARG A 429 7.88 -0.54 -26.57
N THR A 430 6.82 0.25 -26.43
CA THR A 430 6.68 1.29 -25.39
C THR A 430 5.41 1.08 -24.59
N LEU A 431 5.53 0.83 -23.28
CA LEU A 431 4.41 0.53 -22.38
C LEU A 431 4.30 1.53 -21.22
N SER A 432 3.12 1.61 -20.61
CA SER A 432 2.87 2.28 -19.33
C SER A 432 2.14 1.38 -18.33
N GLY A 433 2.54 1.40 -17.06
CA GLY A 433 1.91 0.68 -15.94
C GLY A 433 2.88 0.57 -14.74
N THR A 434 2.40 0.23 -13.56
CA THR A 434 3.29 -0.06 -12.41
C THR A 434 4.00 -1.41 -12.58
N SER A 435 3.43 -2.33 -13.37
CA SER A 435 4.10 -3.53 -13.92
C SER A 435 5.31 -3.21 -14.81
N VAL A 436 5.42 -1.99 -15.31
CA VAL A 436 6.56 -1.45 -16.06
C VAL A 436 7.57 -0.79 -15.11
N ALA A 437 7.13 -0.19 -14.01
CA ALA A 437 8.01 0.38 -12.97
C ALA A 437 8.71 -0.70 -12.11
N SER A 438 8.02 -1.79 -11.76
CA SER A 438 8.58 -2.92 -11.01
C SER A 438 9.89 -3.48 -11.61
N PRO A 439 9.98 -3.85 -12.90
CA PRO A 439 11.21 -4.40 -13.48
C PRO A 439 12.34 -3.38 -13.62
N VAL A 440 12.06 -2.07 -13.58
CA VAL A 440 13.09 -1.03 -13.48
C VAL A 440 13.79 -1.11 -12.13
N VAL A 441 13.01 -1.27 -11.04
CA VAL A 441 13.57 -1.50 -9.70
C VAL A 441 14.22 -2.88 -9.59
N ALA A 442 13.63 -3.94 -10.12
CA ALA A 442 14.23 -5.27 -10.08
C ALA A 442 15.55 -5.36 -10.87
N GLY A 443 15.62 -4.70 -12.03
CA GLY A 443 16.84 -4.53 -12.81
C GLY A 443 17.90 -3.72 -12.05
N ALA A 444 17.50 -2.60 -11.43
CA ALA A 444 18.38 -1.80 -10.57
C ALA A 444 18.90 -2.60 -9.36
N VAL A 445 18.03 -3.33 -8.65
CA VAL A 445 18.40 -4.22 -7.52
C VAL A 445 19.37 -5.30 -7.98
N THR A 446 19.16 -5.90 -9.14
CA THR A 446 20.07 -6.91 -9.73
C THR A 446 21.45 -6.31 -10.02
N LEU A 447 21.47 -5.13 -10.64
CA LEU A 447 22.70 -4.39 -10.95
C LEU A 447 23.46 -4.04 -9.66
N LEU A 448 22.78 -3.46 -8.68
CA LEU A 448 23.31 -3.13 -7.35
C LEU A 448 23.88 -4.37 -6.65
N ALA A 449 23.11 -5.46 -6.57
CA ALA A 449 23.54 -6.72 -5.95
C ALA A 449 24.82 -7.27 -6.58
N SER A 450 24.96 -7.20 -7.92
CA SER A 450 26.16 -7.66 -8.61
C SER A 450 27.42 -6.86 -8.23
N GLY A 451 27.26 -5.57 -7.91
CA GLY A 451 28.37 -4.71 -7.49
C GLY A 451 28.85 -4.95 -6.06
N VAL A 452 28.01 -5.54 -5.21
CA VAL A 452 28.30 -5.76 -3.77
C VAL A 452 28.42 -7.24 -3.38
N LEU A 453 28.49 -8.17 -4.34
CA LEU A 453 28.69 -9.61 -4.07
C LEU A 453 29.84 -9.91 -3.10
N LYS A 454 30.90 -9.09 -3.10
CA LYS A 454 32.05 -9.21 -2.19
C LYS A 454 31.70 -9.02 -0.70
N GLN A 455 30.57 -8.42 -0.37
CA GLN A 455 30.06 -8.28 1.00
C GLN A 455 29.30 -9.53 1.49
N GLY A 456 28.99 -10.47 0.60
CA GLY A 456 28.36 -11.74 0.93
C GLY A 456 27.01 -11.59 1.64
N LYS A 457 26.82 -12.36 2.71
CA LYS A 457 25.53 -12.53 3.43
C LYS A 457 24.98 -11.27 4.10
N ILE A 458 25.81 -10.22 4.25
CA ILE A 458 25.44 -8.90 4.78
C ILE A 458 24.29 -8.28 3.97
N ILE A 459 24.24 -8.54 2.66
CA ILE A 459 23.16 -8.06 1.80
C ILE A 459 21.98 -9.04 1.81
N ASN A 460 20.79 -8.51 2.14
CA ASN A 460 19.55 -9.24 2.36
C ASN A 460 18.34 -8.39 1.92
N PRO A 461 17.10 -8.92 1.90
CA PRO A 461 15.92 -8.17 1.46
C PRO A 461 15.71 -6.84 2.21
N ALA A 462 15.83 -6.84 3.55
CA ALA A 462 15.75 -5.60 4.32
C ALA A 462 16.89 -4.63 4.00
N SER A 463 18.16 -5.07 3.95
CA SER A 463 19.28 -4.14 3.70
C SER A 463 19.20 -3.49 2.31
N MET A 464 18.74 -4.23 1.30
CA MET A 464 18.47 -3.69 -0.04
C MET A 464 17.32 -2.67 0.00
N LYS A 465 16.19 -3.04 0.61
CA LYS A 465 15.02 -2.17 0.75
C LYS A 465 15.35 -0.87 1.52
N GLN A 466 16.05 -1.00 2.64
CA GLN A 466 16.62 0.10 3.43
C GLN A 466 17.51 1.02 2.58
N ALA A 467 18.43 0.46 1.79
CA ALA A 467 19.34 1.25 0.96
C ALA A 467 18.59 2.03 -0.14
N LEU A 468 17.60 1.41 -0.79
CA LEU A 468 16.74 2.08 -1.78
C LEU A 468 15.97 3.25 -1.15
N MET A 469 15.31 3.01 -0.01
CA MET A 469 14.52 4.03 0.69
C MET A 469 15.39 5.18 1.22
N ALA A 470 16.58 4.89 1.76
CA ALA A 470 17.55 5.91 2.18
C ALA A 470 18.22 6.65 0.99
N SER A 471 18.35 5.98 -0.17
CA SER A 471 18.85 6.60 -1.40
C SER A 471 17.83 7.54 -2.05
N ALA A 472 16.54 7.24 -1.95
CA ALA A 472 15.48 7.87 -2.72
C ALA A 472 15.50 9.41 -2.64
N ARG A 473 15.15 10.03 -3.77
CA ARG A 473 15.07 11.48 -3.95
C ARG A 473 13.59 11.89 -4.00
N ARG A 474 13.10 12.48 -2.91
CA ARG A 474 11.72 13.00 -2.85
C ARG A 474 11.40 13.94 -4.02
N LEU A 475 10.18 13.81 -4.51
CA LEU A 475 9.51 14.68 -5.46
C LEU A 475 8.82 15.82 -4.69
N PRO A 476 8.88 17.07 -5.17
CA PRO A 476 8.25 18.21 -4.50
C PRO A 476 6.72 18.18 -4.67
N GLY A 477 5.97 18.57 -3.64
CA GLY A 477 4.51 18.68 -3.71
C GLY A 477 3.74 17.36 -3.82
N VAL A 478 4.34 16.24 -3.40
CA VAL A 478 3.77 14.88 -3.46
C VAL A 478 3.90 14.24 -2.08
N ASN A 479 2.85 13.60 -1.55
CA ASN A 479 2.87 13.06 -0.19
C ASN A 479 3.42 11.61 -0.11
N MET A 480 3.73 11.13 1.10
CA MET A 480 4.37 9.83 1.29
C MET A 480 3.54 8.63 0.79
N PHE A 481 2.21 8.74 0.73
CA PHE A 481 1.34 7.68 0.23
C PHE A 481 1.22 7.66 -1.30
N GLU A 482 1.75 8.67 -1.99
CA GLU A 482 1.87 8.71 -3.44
C GLU A 482 3.29 8.36 -3.92
N GLN A 483 4.34 8.78 -3.20
CA GLN A 483 5.75 8.58 -3.62
C GLN A 483 6.60 7.64 -2.76
N GLY A 484 6.11 7.20 -1.59
CA GLY A 484 6.94 6.52 -0.60
C GLY A 484 8.07 7.40 -0.10
N HIS A 485 9.30 6.89 -0.12
CA HIS A 485 10.51 7.67 0.17
C HIS A 485 10.99 8.51 -1.03
N GLY A 486 10.37 8.33 -2.20
CA GLY A 486 10.58 9.12 -3.40
C GLY A 486 11.14 8.35 -4.58
N LYS A 487 11.71 9.08 -5.54
CA LYS A 487 12.24 8.52 -6.77
C LYS A 487 13.54 7.75 -6.53
N LEU A 488 13.68 6.58 -7.16
CA LEU A 488 14.90 5.77 -7.18
C LEU A 488 16.17 6.58 -7.54
N ASP A 489 17.21 6.48 -6.69
CA ASP A 489 18.56 7.00 -6.93
C ASP A 489 19.56 5.84 -6.90
N LEU A 490 19.97 5.38 -8.09
CA LEU A 490 20.80 4.19 -8.27
C LEU A 490 22.21 4.36 -7.70
N LEU A 491 22.86 5.49 -7.94
CA LEU A 491 24.25 5.72 -7.55
C LEU A 491 24.37 5.91 -6.03
N LYS A 492 23.43 6.63 -5.42
CA LYS A 492 23.37 6.79 -3.96
C LYS A 492 22.99 5.46 -3.28
N ALA A 493 22.15 4.62 -3.89
CA ALA A 493 21.89 3.26 -3.39
C ALA A 493 23.17 2.41 -3.40
N TYR A 494 23.95 2.45 -4.49
CA TYR A 494 25.23 1.74 -4.58
C TYR A 494 26.23 2.20 -3.51
N GLN A 495 26.39 3.51 -3.31
CA GLN A 495 27.25 4.08 -2.27
C GLN A 495 26.85 3.64 -0.85
N ILE A 496 25.54 3.61 -0.58
CA ILE A 496 25.00 3.14 0.71
C ILE A 496 25.26 1.65 0.88
N LEU A 497 24.98 0.80 -0.12
CA LEU A 497 25.23 -0.64 -0.06
C LEU A 497 26.73 -0.94 0.12
N ASN A 498 27.60 -0.31 -0.67
CA ASN A 498 29.06 -0.51 -0.59
C ASN A 498 29.68 -0.08 0.77
N SER A 499 28.95 0.70 1.58
CA SER A 499 29.34 1.09 2.95
C SER A 499 28.38 0.56 4.04
N TYR A 500 27.44 -0.32 3.68
CA TYR A 500 26.36 -0.76 4.56
C TYR A 500 26.89 -1.56 5.77
N LYS A 501 26.26 -1.31 6.93
CA LYS A 501 26.44 -2.09 8.15
C LYS A 501 25.08 -2.63 8.58
N PRO A 502 24.96 -3.91 8.98
CA PRO A 502 23.72 -4.49 9.47
C PRO A 502 23.09 -3.62 10.58
N GLN A 503 21.88 -3.10 10.34
CA GLN A 503 21.17 -2.23 11.29
C GLN A 503 19.65 -2.26 11.09
N ALA A 504 18.92 -1.87 12.13
CA ALA A 504 17.49 -1.59 12.04
C ALA A 504 17.24 -0.15 11.55
N SER A 505 16.08 0.10 10.95
CA SER A 505 15.61 1.44 10.53
C SER A 505 14.09 1.54 10.58
N LEU A 506 13.55 2.74 10.41
CA LEU A 506 12.11 3.02 10.51
C LEU A 506 11.56 3.66 9.22
N SER A 507 10.32 3.29 8.86
CA SER A 507 9.56 3.84 7.73
C SER A 507 8.14 4.21 8.18
N PRO A 508 7.79 5.51 8.29
CA PRO A 508 8.63 6.68 8.06
C PRO A 508 9.76 6.80 9.11
N SER A 509 10.84 7.52 8.76
CA SER A 509 12.04 7.63 9.63
C SER A 509 11.96 8.74 10.69
N TYR A 510 10.91 9.56 10.64
CA TYR A 510 10.51 10.56 11.63
C TYR A 510 9.01 10.86 11.44
N ILE A 511 8.39 11.55 12.39
CA ILE A 511 7.02 12.06 12.32
C ILE A 511 7.08 13.58 12.54
N ASP A 512 6.65 14.36 11.56
CA ASP A 512 6.57 15.83 11.66
C ASP A 512 5.22 16.33 11.15
N LEU A 513 4.27 16.54 12.07
CA LEU A 513 2.91 16.96 11.76
C LEU A 513 2.81 18.42 11.28
N SER A 514 3.93 19.08 10.98
CA SER A 514 3.97 20.37 10.29
C SER A 514 4.53 20.31 8.85
N GLU A 515 5.08 19.17 8.40
CA GLU A 515 5.63 19.02 7.04
C GLU A 515 4.54 18.65 6.02
N CYS A 516 3.58 19.55 5.79
CA CYS A 516 2.30 19.13 5.23
C CYS A 516 2.32 18.65 3.77
N GLN A 517 3.37 18.97 2.99
CA GLN A 517 3.55 18.42 1.63
C GLN A 517 3.89 16.93 1.61
N TYR A 518 4.47 16.39 2.69
CA TYR A 518 4.92 15.00 2.77
C TYR A 518 4.13 14.18 3.80
N MET A 519 3.80 14.80 4.93
CA MET A 519 3.11 14.20 6.10
C MET A 519 1.58 14.32 6.05
N TRP A 520 0.99 14.51 4.87
CA TRP A 520 -0.45 14.34 4.67
C TRP A 520 -0.87 12.86 4.88
N PRO A 521 -2.00 12.55 5.54
CA PRO A 521 -2.99 13.48 6.10
C PRO A 521 -2.65 14.00 7.50
N TYR A 522 -1.74 13.36 8.26
CA TYR A 522 -1.48 13.67 9.67
C TYR A 522 -1.13 15.14 10.00
N CYS A 523 -0.77 15.94 9.00
CA CYS A 523 -0.46 17.36 9.12
C CYS A 523 -1.66 18.32 9.03
N THR A 524 -2.80 17.90 8.45
CA THR A 524 -3.91 18.83 8.11
C THR A 524 -4.72 19.27 9.33
N GLN A 525 -4.47 18.65 10.48
CA GLN A 525 -5.06 18.98 11.77
C GLN A 525 -3.97 19.11 12.83
N SER A 526 -3.98 20.21 13.58
CA SER A 526 -3.13 20.35 14.76
C SER A 526 -3.71 19.57 15.93
N LEU A 527 -2.87 19.05 16.81
CA LEU A 527 -3.31 18.34 18.01
C LEU A 527 -3.90 19.33 19.03
N TYR A 528 -4.82 18.86 19.86
CA TYR A 528 -5.36 19.59 21.00
C TYR A 528 -5.83 18.62 22.09
N TYR A 529 -5.96 19.12 23.32
CA TYR A 529 -6.38 18.29 24.45
C TYR A 529 -7.85 17.87 24.30
N GLY A 530 -8.15 16.62 24.62
CA GLY A 530 -9.48 16.02 24.47
C GLY A 530 -9.79 15.49 23.05
N ALA A 531 -8.84 15.59 22.11
CA ALA A 531 -8.93 14.91 20.82
C ALA A 531 -8.63 13.40 20.93
N MET A 532 -9.16 12.63 19.97
CA MET A 532 -8.69 11.28 19.69
C MET A 532 -7.20 11.28 19.29
N PRO A 533 -6.45 10.23 19.68
CA PRO A 533 -5.04 10.14 19.38
C PRO A 533 -4.81 9.96 17.87
N THR A 534 -3.88 10.71 17.29
CA THR A 534 -3.43 10.48 15.92
C THR A 534 -2.53 9.24 15.90
N ILE A 535 -2.94 8.18 15.19
CA ILE A 535 -2.21 6.92 15.11
C ILE A 535 -1.39 6.86 13.81
N VAL A 536 -0.07 6.81 13.94
CA VAL A 536 0.87 6.66 12.83
C VAL A 536 1.52 5.28 12.91
N ASN A 537 1.32 4.43 11.90
CA ASN A 537 1.97 3.12 11.82
C ASN A 537 3.34 3.24 11.16
N VAL A 538 4.35 2.69 11.82
CA VAL A 538 5.75 2.73 11.40
C VAL A 538 6.23 1.31 11.17
N THR A 539 6.63 0.99 9.94
CA THR A 539 7.33 -0.26 9.64
C THR A 539 8.76 -0.19 10.17
N ILE A 540 9.10 -1.10 11.06
CA ILE A 540 10.48 -1.39 11.47
C ILE A 540 11.07 -2.29 10.37
N LEU A 541 12.21 -1.92 9.80
CA LEU A 541 12.99 -2.80 8.92
C LEU A 541 14.25 -3.25 9.65
N ASN A 542 14.51 -4.55 9.63
CA ASN A 542 15.61 -5.21 10.33
C ASN A 542 16.61 -5.81 9.35
N GLY A 543 17.57 -5.01 8.88
CA GLY A 543 18.66 -5.48 8.02
C GLY A 543 19.75 -6.28 8.74
N MET A 544 19.54 -6.69 10.01
CA MET A 544 20.52 -7.46 10.79
C MET A 544 20.40 -8.98 10.64
N GLY A 545 19.19 -9.51 10.41
CA GLY A 545 18.93 -10.94 10.36
C GLY A 545 17.47 -11.24 9.99
N VAL A 546 17.21 -12.50 9.58
CA VAL A 546 15.90 -12.96 9.10
C VAL A 546 14.79 -12.69 10.12
N SER A 547 15.13 -12.90 11.40
CA SER A 547 14.32 -12.57 12.55
C SER A 547 15.04 -11.58 13.48
N GLY A 548 14.25 -10.87 14.30
CA GLY A 548 14.74 -10.07 15.41
C GLY A 548 13.66 -9.88 16.47
N ARG A 549 14.01 -9.26 17.60
CA ARG A 549 13.07 -8.90 18.68
C ARG A 549 13.31 -7.47 19.15
N ILE A 550 12.28 -6.84 19.71
CA ILE A 550 12.43 -5.56 20.39
C ILE A 550 12.84 -5.82 21.85
N VAL A 551 13.96 -5.25 22.27
CA VAL A 551 14.55 -5.47 23.60
C VAL A 551 14.04 -4.42 24.58
N GLY A 552 13.21 -4.88 25.52
CA GLY A 552 12.52 -4.00 26.47
C GLY A 552 11.39 -3.21 25.81
N LYS A 553 10.73 -2.35 26.59
CA LYS A 553 9.68 -1.47 26.07
C LYS A 553 10.30 -0.24 25.38
N PRO A 554 9.83 0.17 24.19
CA PRO A 554 10.19 1.45 23.57
C PRO A 554 9.99 2.62 24.52
N ILE A 555 10.98 3.53 24.59
CA ILE A 555 11.03 4.61 25.58
C ILE A 555 10.62 5.93 24.93
N TRP A 556 9.60 6.59 25.49
CA TRP A 556 9.26 7.97 25.15
C TRP A 556 10.19 8.95 25.88
N SER A 557 10.78 9.88 25.13
CA SER A 557 11.72 10.87 25.64
C SER A 557 11.38 12.26 25.11
N PRO A 558 10.53 13.05 25.81
CA PRO A 558 10.24 14.42 25.45
C PRO A 558 11.46 15.33 25.60
N TYR A 559 11.63 16.31 24.69
CA TYR A 559 12.67 17.33 24.80
C TYR A 559 12.12 18.51 25.62
N THR A 560 12.54 18.64 26.88
CA THR A 560 12.07 19.71 27.79
C THR A 560 12.29 21.12 27.20
N PRO A 561 13.42 21.44 26.54
CA PRO A 561 13.63 22.75 25.90
C PRO A 561 12.81 22.99 24.62
N GLN A 562 12.08 21.99 24.12
CA GLN A 562 11.13 22.10 23.01
C GLN A 562 9.73 21.60 23.44
N PHE A 563 9.38 21.88 24.70
CA PHE A 563 8.04 21.69 25.27
C PHE A 563 7.47 20.27 25.12
N GLY A 564 8.32 19.25 25.04
CA GLY A 564 7.90 17.86 24.81
C GLY A 564 6.94 17.30 25.85
N GLN A 565 6.90 17.87 27.06
CA GLN A 565 5.95 17.51 28.12
C GLN A 565 4.47 17.84 27.80
N TYR A 566 4.19 18.51 26.67
CA TYR A 566 2.84 18.71 26.17
C TYR A 566 2.37 17.60 25.22
N LEU A 567 3.21 16.59 24.92
CA LEU A 567 2.84 15.43 24.09
C LEU A 567 2.79 14.16 24.94
N ASP A 568 1.60 13.57 25.00
CA ASP A 568 1.38 12.23 25.54
C ASP A 568 1.42 11.22 24.38
N VAL A 569 2.18 10.14 24.55
CA VAL A 569 2.46 9.14 23.51
C VAL A 569 2.22 7.74 24.05
N ALA A 570 1.39 6.95 23.38
CA ALA A 570 1.21 5.52 23.64
C ALA A 570 1.78 4.71 22.48
N LEU A 571 2.28 3.50 22.78
CA LEU A 571 3.09 2.71 21.87
C LEU A 571 2.65 1.24 21.91
N THR A 572 2.23 0.71 20.76
CA THR A 572 2.02 -0.73 20.54
C THR A 572 2.93 -1.20 19.41
N TYR A 573 3.43 -2.43 19.49
CA TYR A 573 4.48 -2.92 18.60
C TYR A 573 4.51 -4.45 18.51
N SER A 574 5.09 -4.96 17.43
CA SER A 574 5.44 -6.37 17.29
C SER A 574 6.66 -6.72 18.15
N GLU A 575 6.54 -7.65 19.10
CA GLU A 575 7.67 -8.11 19.91
C GLU A 575 8.72 -8.85 19.05
N LEU A 576 8.26 -9.65 18.08
CA LEU A 576 9.04 -10.36 17.08
C LEU A 576 8.98 -9.63 15.73
N LEU A 577 10.12 -9.55 15.05
CA LEU A 577 10.27 -9.07 13.67
C LEU A 577 10.58 -10.27 12.78
N TRP A 578 9.69 -10.65 11.87
CA TRP A 578 9.81 -11.85 11.01
C TRP A 578 8.68 -11.85 9.94
N PRO A 579 8.97 -11.93 8.63
CA PRO A 579 10.28 -11.73 7.98
C PRO A 579 10.79 -10.32 8.19
N TRP A 580 12.11 -10.17 8.37
CA TRP A 580 12.94 -8.95 8.16
C TRP A 580 12.44 -7.59 8.67
N SER A 581 11.31 -7.53 9.36
CA SER A 581 10.51 -6.34 9.56
C SER A 581 9.42 -6.61 10.60
N GLY A 582 8.73 -5.54 10.99
CA GLY A 582 7.59 -5.57 11.89
C GLY A 582 7.03 -4.17 12.03
N TRP A 583 6.25 -3.93 13.08
CA TRP A 583 5.46 -2.72 13.22
C TRP A 583 5.58 -2.06 14.60
N LEU A 584 5.42 -0.74 14.59
CA LEU A 584 5.27 0.14 15.75
C LEU A 584 4.13 1.11 15.41
N ALA A 585 3.00 1.00 16.09
CA ALA A 585 1.96 2.02 16.03
C ALA A 585 2.22 3.07 17.11
N VAL A 586 2.22 4.34 16.70
CA VAL A 586 2.49 5.49 17.56
C VAL A 586 1.22 6.32 17.69
N SER A 587 0.59 6.25 18.85
CA SER A 587 -0.60 7.04 19.20
C SER A 587 -0.16 8.34 19.86
N ILE A 588 -0.44 9.48 19.23
CA ILE A 588 0.01 10.81 19.68
C ILE A 588 -1.19 11.67 20.09
N SER A 589 -1.15 12.28 21.27
CA SER A 589 -2.15 13.23 21.75
C SER A 589 -1.50 14.45 22.42
N ALA A 590 -2.27 15.53 22.61
CA ALA A 590 -1.83 16.67 23.40
C ALA A 590 -2.22 16.48 24.87
N SER A 591 -1.26 16.66 25.78
CA SER A 591 -1.44 16.43 27.21
C SER A 591 -2.38 17.45 27.86
N LYS A 592 -2.93 17.11 29.03
CA LYS A 592 -3.81 17.99 29.83
C LYS A 592 -3.17 19.34 30.17
N LEU A 593 -1.84 19.38 30.30
CA LEU A 593 -1.07 20.61 30.52
C LEU A 593 -1.11 21.58 29.32
N ALA A 594 -1.51 21.10 28.13
CA ALA A 594 -1.49 21.84 26.87
C ALA A 594 -2.87 22.39 26.44
N ALA A 595 -3.93 22.18 27.23
CA ALA A 595 -5.32 22.47 26.82
C ALA A 595 -5.57 23.93 26.40
N ASN A 596 -4.82 24.87 26.98
CA ASN A 596 -4.86 26.31 26.67
C ASN A 596 -3.53 26.81 26.05
N TRP A 597 -2.72 25.91 25.46
CA TRP A 597 -1.39 26.23 24.92
C TRP A 597 -1.37 26.15 23.39
N GLU A 598 -0.67 27.09 22.75
CA GLU A 598 -0.31 26.98 21.33
C GLU A 598 1.22 26.90 21.19
N GLY A 599 1.68 26.00 20.32
CA GLY A 599 3.09 25.92 19.96
C GLY A 599 3.47 24.65 19.22
N ILE A 600 4.78 24.39 19.12
CA ILE A 600 5.33 23.17 18.53
C ILE A 600 6.05 22.40 19.63
N ALA A 601 5.55 21.21 19.95
CA ALA A 601 6.13 20.31 20.93
C ALA A 601 6.97 19.22 20.22
N GLN A 602 8.05 18.76 20.86
CA GLN A 602 8.99 17.80 20.25
C GLN A 602 9.50 16.75 21.26
N GLY A 603 9.78 15.56 20.75
CA GLY A 603 10.41 14.48 21.51
C GLY A 603 11.01 13.42 20.60
N ARG A 604 11.41 12.29 21.19
CA ARG A 604 11.74 11.08 20.43
C ARG A 604 11.26 9.81 21.13
N ILE A 605 10.97 8.78 20.35
CA ILE A 605 10.91 7.40 20.82
C ILE A 605 12.28 6.76 20.57
N THR A 606 12.77 5.99 21.54
CA THR A 606 13.99 5.18 21.38
C THR A 606 13.63 3.71 21.58
N LEU A 607 13.98 2.85 20.62
CA LEU A 607 13.81 1.40 20.74
C LEU A 607 15.07 0.67 20.25
N THR A 608 15.31 -0.52 20.81
CA THR A 608 16.46 -1.36 20.47
C THR A 608 15.96 -2.66 19.87
N VAL A 609 16.43 -2.97 18.66
CA VAL A 609 16.24 -4.28 18.02
C VAL A 609 17.46 -5.15 18.30
N GLU A 610 17.23 -6.43 18.56
CA GLU A 610 18.24 -7.47 18.65
C GLU A 610 17.91 -8.57 17.62
N SER A 611 18.89 -8.99 16.83
CA SER A 611 18.82 -10.18 15.98
C SER A 611 19.74 -11.27 16.50
N PRO A 612 19.40 -12.56 16.29
CA PRO A 612 20.36 -13.65 16.45
C PRO A 612 21.67 -13.40 15.69
N PRO A 613 22.80 -13.98 16.13
CA PRO A 613 24.03 -13.99 15.34
C PRO A 613 23.80 -14.63 13.96
N GLU A 614 24.54 -14.17 12.95
CA GLU A 614 24.61 -14.86 11.66
C GLU A 614 25.71 -15.95 11.67
N ASP A 615 25.79 -16.77 10.62
CA ASP A 615 26.80 -17.82 10.48
C ASP A 615 28.23 -17.28 10.75
N ASN A 616 28.94 -17.94 11.70
CA ASN A 616 30.25 -17.58 12.25
C ASN A 616 30.27 -16.43 13.31
N GLU A 617 29.13 -15.89 13.72
CA GLU A 617 29.02 -15.00 14.87
C GLU A 617 28.55 -15.74 16.13
N THR A 618 28.96 -15.27 17.32
CA THR A 618 28.55 -15.84 18.62
C THR A 618 27.79 -14.86 19.52
N LYS A 619 27.65 -13.60 19.09
CA LYS A 619 26.95 -12.55 19.82
C LYS A 619 25.80 -12.00 18.97
N PRO A 620 24.63 -11.72 19.55
CA PRO A 620 23.52 -11.16 18.80
C PRO A 620 23.87 -9.76 18.27
N ARG A 621 23.30 -9.42 17.11
CA ARG A 621 23.44 -8.10 16.47
C ARG A 621 22.42 -7.14 17.09
N VAL A 622 22.84 -5.97 17.55
CA VAL A 622 21.99 -5.02 18.28
C VAL A 622 22.02 -3.64 17.61
N SER A 623 20.84 -3.05 17.40
CA SER A 623 20.67 -1.74 16.76
C SER A 623 19.59 -0.90 17.45
N THR A 624 19.98 0.25 18.00
CA THR A 624 19.07 1.21 18.63
C THR A 624 18.67 2.33 17.67
N VAL A 625 17.38 2.41 17.33
CA VAL A 625 16.81 3.43 16.44
C VAL A 625 16.04 4.49 17.22
N LYS A 626 15.95 5.70 16.64
CA LYS A 626 15.40 6.90 17.31
C LYS A 626 14.38 7.59 16.40
N LEU A 627 13.09 7.39 16.65
CA LEU A 627 12.02 8.06 15.91
C LEU A 627 11.79 9.45 16.49
N SER A 628 12.02 10.50 15.70
CA SER A 628 11.75 11.88 16.12
C SER A 628 10.27 12.22 15.94
N ILE A 629 9.65 12.85 16.94
CA ILE A 629 8.27 13.37 16.85
C ILE A 629 8.30 14.89 16.96
N LYS A 630 7.56 15.55 16.09
CA LYS A 630 7.25 16.98 16.13
C LYS A 630 5.79 17.20 15.75
N ALA A 631 5.05 17.96 16.55
CA ALA A 631 3.66 18.27 16.29
C ALA A 631 3.33 19.72 16.67
N LYS A 632 2.42 20.36 15.92
CA LYS A 632 1.77 21.58 16.38
C LYS A 632 0.64 21.22 17.33
N ILE A 633 0.59 21.88 18.48
CA ILE A 633 -0.53 21.86 19.42
C ILE A 633 -1.22 23.22 19.37
N ILE A 634 -2.55 23.22 19.48
CA ILE A 634 -3.40 24.40 19.64
C ILE A 634 -4.30 24.23 20.89
N PRO A 635 -4.86 25.32 21.44
CA PRO A 635 -5.90 25.24 22.47
C PRO A 635 -7.11 24.44 21.97
N THR A 636 -7.81 23.76 22.89
CA THR A 636 -8.96 22.91 22.54
C THR A 636 -10.04 23.70 21.78
N PRO A 637 -10.38 23.34 20.53
CA PRO A 637 -11.38 24.05 19.74
C PRO A 637 -12.78 24.00 20.36
N PRO A 638 -13.65 24.98 20.08
CA PRO A 638 -15.05 24.95 20.52
C PRO A 638 -15.75 23.67 20.08
N ARG A 639 -16.47 23.01 21.01
CA ARG A 639 -17.23 21.77 20.78
C ARG A 639 -18.00 21.74 19.46
N GLN A 640 -18.67 22.85 19.13
CA GLN A 640 -19.50 23.01 17.93
C GLN A 640 -18.73 22.93 16.59
N LYS A 641 -17.39 23.06 16.60
CA LYS A 641 -16.50 22.85 15.45
C LYS A 641 -15.81 21.49 15.47
N ARG A 642 -16.06 20.64 16.48
CA ARG A 642 -15.53 19.28 16.58
C ARG A 642 -16.55 18.28 16.05
N VAL A 643 -16.18 17.63 14.97
CA VAL A 643 -16.98 16.67 14.21
C VAL A 643 -16.31 15.30 14.34
N LEU A 644 -17.11 14.26 14.56
CA LEU A 644 -16.63 12.89 14.62
C LEU A 644 -17.12 12.14 13.39
N TRP A 645 -16.20 11.55 12.63
CA TRP A 645 -16.51 10.59 11.56
C TRP A 645 -16.58 9.20 12.18
N ASP A 646 -17.70 8.50 11.99
CA ASP A 646 -17.78 7.10 12.32
C ASP A 646 -17.05 6.25 11.26
N GLN A 647 -16.01 5.53 11.69
CA GLN A 647 -15.33 4.52 10.86
C GLN A 647 -15.61 3.09 11.37
N TYR A 648 -16.25 2.95 12.53
CA TYR A 648 -16.45 1.65 13.14
C TYR A 648 -17.59 0.88 12.46
N HIS A 649 -18.55 1.58 11.83
CA HIS A 649 -19.70 0.94 11.17
C HIS A 649 -19.61 0.85 9.63
N ASN A 650 -18.50 1.25 9.00
CA ASN A 650 -18.17 0.79 7.64
C ASN A 650 -17.52 -0.60 7.71
N LEU A 651 -17.77 -1.45 6.72
CA LEU A 651 -17.12 -2.74 6.54
C LEU A 651 -15.87 -2.59 5.66
N ARG A 652 -15.17 -3.71 5.40
CA ARG A 652 -13.90 -3.68 4.67
C ARG A 652 -13.87 -4.73 3.58
N TYR A 653 -13.87 -4.26 2.34
CA TYR A 653 -13.59 -5.08 1.17
C TYR A 653 -12.13 -5.59 1.19
N PRO A 654 -11.81 -6.84 0.75
CA PRO A 654 -12.61 -7.77 -0.03
C PRO A 654 -13.14 -8.99 0.75
N SER A 655 -13.72 -8.81 1.95
CA SER A 655 -14.24 -9.96 2.71
C SER A 655 -15.60 -10.47 2.20
N GLY A 656 -16.57 -9.58 1.92
CA GLY A 656 -17.90 -9.87 1.36
C GLY A 656 -18.23 -8.96 0.18
N TYR A 657 -19.37 -9.15 -0.51
CA TYR A 657 -19.78 -8.24 -1.59
C TYR A 657 -20.58 -7.08 -1.03
N PHE A 658 -19.92 -5.92 -0.95
CA PHE A 658 -20.51 -4.62 -0.69
C PHE A 658 -20.59 -3.87 -2.04
N PRO A 659 -21.79 -3.69 -2.60
CA PRO A 659 -21.98 -3.01 -3.87
C PRO A 659 -21.87 -1.49 -3.70
N ARG A 660 -21.41 -0.81 -4.74
CA ARG A 660 -21.39 0.66 -4.75
C ARG A 660 -22.79 1.26 -4.56
N ASP A 661 -22.81 2.36 -3.83
CA ASP A 661 -23.83 3.41 -3.78
C ASP A 661 -24.40 3.68 -5.18
N ASN A 662 -23.60 4.18 -6.13
CA ASN A 662 -24.11 4.56 -7.45
C ASN A 662 -24.31 3.38 -8.43
N LEU A 663 -25.51 2.80 -8.47
CA LEU A 663 -25.87 1.65 -9.30
C LEU A 663 -25.76 1.86 -10.83
N ASN A 664 -25.52 3.09 -11.30
CA ASN A 664 -25.16 3.34 -12.69
C ASN A 664 -23.72 2.91 -13.03
N MET A 665 -22.83 2.70 -12.05
CA MET A 665 -21.40 2.39 -12.23
C MET A 665 -21.08 0.91 -12.52
N LYS A 666 -21.76 0.35 -13.52
CA LYS A 666 -21.74 -1.08 -13.93
C LYS A 666 -20.37 -1.65 -14.35
N ASN A 667 -19.31 -0.85 -14.39
CA ASN A 667 -17.95 -1.27 -14.78
C ASN A 667 -17.06 -1.68 -13.60
N ASP A 668 -17.41 -1.28 -12.37
CA ASP A 668 -16.69 -1.58 -11.14
C ASP A 668 -17.72 -1.67 -9.99
N PRO A 669 -18.40 -2.82 -9.80
CA PRO A 669 -19.59 -2.91 -8.95
C PRO A 669 -19.31 -2.92 -7.45
N LEU A 670 -18.04 -2.90 -7.05
CA LEU A 670 -17.55 -3.11 -5.68
C LEU A 670 -17.01 -1.80 -5.13
N ASP A 671 -17.25 -1.45 -3.87
CA ASP A 671 -16.36 -0.46 -3.23
C ASP A 671 -15.05 -1.13 -2.74
N TRP A 672 -13.93 -0.51 -3.13
CA TRP A 672 -12.57 -0.95 -2.82
C TRP A 672 -11.88 -0.08 -1.77
N ASN A 673 -12.46 1.07 -1.46
CA ASN A 673 -11.86 2.18 -0.75
C ASN A 673 -12.15 2.14 0.75
N GLY A 674 -13.19 1.38 1.16
CA GLY A 674 -13.50 1.08 2.57
C GLY A 674 -13.86 2.33 3.37
N ASP A 675 -14.56 3.23 2.69
CA ASP A 675 -15.37 4.32 3.23
C ASP A 675 -14.70 5.11 4.34
N HIS A 676 -13.46 5.48 4.04
CA HIS A 676 -12.58 6.18 4.95
C HIS A 676 -12.38 7.61 4.50
N ILE A 677 -12.49 8.52 5.47
CA ILE A 677 -12.46 9.98 5.27
C ILE A 677 -11.18 10.54 4.61
N HIS A 678 -10.15 9.71 4.38
CA HIS A 678 -8.95 10.07 3.62
C HIS A 678 -8.72 9.23 2.33
N THR A 679 -9.61 8.29 1.97
CA THR A 679 -9.56 7.53 0.71
C THR A 679 -10.53 8.11 -0.31
N ASN A 680 -11.82 7.86 -0.15
CA ASN A 680 -12.90 8.23 -1.07
C ASN A 680 -13.58 9.56 -0.68
N PHE A 681 -13.95 9.77 0.59
CA PHE A 681 -14.51 11.04 1.09
C PHE A 681 -13.48 12.17 1.30
N LYS A 682 -12.38 12.15 0.53
CA LYS A 682 -11.20 12.98 0.76
C LYS A 682 -11.42 14.48 0.50
N ASP A 683 -12.23 14.86 -0.50
CA ASP A 683 -12.40 16.29 -0.80
C ASP A 683 -13.44 16.91 0.13
N MET A 684 -14.43 16.13 0.59
CA MET A 684 -15.28 16.48 1.74
C MET A 684 -14.42 16.77 2.98
N TYR A 685 -13.45 15.91 3.33
CA TYR A 685 -12.54 16.18 4.45
C TYR A 685 -11.77 17.49 4.27
N GLN A 686 -11.23 17.76 3.08
CA GLN A 686 -10.52 19.02 2.81
C GLN A 686 -11.45 20.23 2.92
N HIS A 687 -12.68 20.12 2.43
CA HIS A 687 -13.71 21.15 2.55
C HIS A 687 -14.04 21.48 4.02
N LEU A 688 -14.32 20.46 4.84
CA LEU A 688 -14.57 20.63 6.27
C LEU A 688 -13.38 21.27 7.00
N ARG A 689 -12.15 20.84 6.69
CA ARG A 689 -10.93 21.44 7.26
C ARG A 689 -10.73 22.90 6.83
N ASN A 690 -11.04 23.24 5.59
CA ASN A 690 -11.01 24.63 5.09
C ASN A 690 -12.05 25.51 5.81
N ASN A 691 -13.23 24.97 6.11
CA ASN A 691 -14.30 25.65 6.86
C ASN A 691 -14.10 25.61 8.39
N GLY A 692 -12.89 25.26 8.85
CA GLY A 692 -12.47 25.33 10.25
C GLY A 692 -13.09 24.27 11.16
N TYR A 693 -13.70 23.22 10.60
CA TYR A 693 -14.13 22.05 11.38
C TYR A 693 -12.93 21.14 11.67
N TYR A 694 -12.89 20.60 12.87
CA TYR A 694 -11.93 19.59 13.29
C TYR A 694 -12.60 18.24 13.22
N VAL A 695 -12.08 17.35 12.38
CA VAL A 695 -12.68 16.05 12.11
C VAL A 695 -11.80 14.97 12.70
N GLU A 696 -12.39 14.12 13.53
CA GLU A 696 -11.73 13.02 14.23
C GLU A 696 -12.33 11.68 13.75
N VAL A 697 -11.61 10.56 13.86
CA VAL A 697 -12.00 9.27 13.26
C VAL A 697 -12.26 8.24 14.36
N LEU A 698 -13.53 7.83 14.52
CA LEU A 698 -13.96 6.86 15.52
C LEU A 698 -13.73 5.43 15.01
N GLY A 699 -12.68 4.77 15.51
CA GLY A 699 -12.37 3.37 15.21
C GLY A 699 -12.93 2.34 16.21
N SER A 700 -13.92 2.70 17.03
CA SER A 700 -14.44 1.86 18.14
C SER A 700 -15.93 2.08 18.39
N PRO A 701 -16.64 1.17 19.07
CA PRO A 701 -18.06 1.32 19.40
C PRO A 701 -18.43 2.65 20.07
N TYR A 702 -19.66 3.13 19.87
CA TYR A 702 -20.21 4.32 20.52
C TYR A 702 -20.17 4.24 22.06
N THR A 703 -20.22 3.04 22.63
CA THR A 703 -20.07 2.81 24.09
C THR A 703 -18.74 3.31 24.63
N CYS A 704 -17.70 3.43 23.79
CA CYS A 704 -16.36 3.90 24.14
C CYS A 704 -16.17 5.42 23.99
N LEU A 705 -17.18 6.15 23.48
CA LEU A 705 -17.09 7.57 23.15
C LEU A 705 -17.50 8.50 24.30
N ASP A 706 -16.66 9.48 24.64
CA ASP A 706 -17.09 10.67 25.39
C ASP A 706 -17.71 11.72 24.44
N ALA A 707 -19.02 11.60 24.23
CA ALA A 707 -19.79 12.50 23.37
C ALA A 707 -19.88 13.95 23.87
N SER A 708 -19.49 14.23 25.12
CA SER A 708 -19.47 15.61 25.64
C SER A 708 -18.45 16.48 24.91
N GLN A 709 -17.40 15.87 24.34
CA GLN A 709 -16.32 16.51 23.62
C GLN A 709 -16.69 17.02 22.21
N TYR A 710 -17.73 16.45 21.59
CA TYR A 710 -18.04 16.60 20.16
C TYR A 710 -19.36 17.32 19.93
N GLY A 711 -19.44 18.16 18.90
CA GLY A 711 -20.70 18.81 18.51
C GLY A 711 -21.60 17.88 17.69
N THR A 712 -21.01 17.20 16.71
CA THR A 712 -21.74 16.40 15.72
C THR A 712 -21.01 15.09 15.41
N LEU A 713 -21.75 13.98 15.37
CA LEU A 713 -21.37 12.70 14.78
C LEU A 713 -21.87 12.63 13.34
N LEU A 714 -20.99 12.31 12.39
CA LEU A 714 -21.33 11.95 11.01
C LEU A 714 -21.31 10.42 10.89
N ILE A 715 -22.42 9.85 10.45
CA ILE A 715 -22.55 8.46 10.02
C ILE A 715 -22.77 8.54 8.51
N VAL A 716 -21.86 7.95 7.72
CA VAL A 716 -21.89 7.99 6.26
C VAL A 716 -21.63 6.58 5.74
N ASP A 717 -22.53 6.10 4.89
CA ASP A 717 -22.56 4.75 4.30
C ASP A 717 -22.18 3.61 5.26
N ALA A 718 -22.97 3.45 6.32
CA ALA A 718 -22.74 2.40 7.32
C ALA A 718 -23.35 1.06 6.85
N GLU A 719 -22.48 0.09 6.55
CA GLU A 719 -22.85 -1.28 6.15
C GLU A 719 -23.01 -2.25 7.35
N GLU A 720 -22.49 -1.88 8.51
CA GLU A 720 -22.45 -2.70 9.72
C GLU A 720 -23.73 -2.61 10.56
N GLU A 721 -23.94 -3.61 11.43
CA GLU A 721 -24.98 -3.62 12.46
C GLU A 721 -24.57 -2.82 13.71
N TYR A 722 -25.52 -2.49 14.59
CA TYR A 722 -25.24 -1.77 15.85
C TYR A 722 -25.48 -2.67 17.08
N PHE A 723 -24.64 -2.57 18.11
CA PHE A 723 -24.95 -3.22 19.39
C PHE A 723 -26.13 -2.50 20.08
N PRO A 724 -27.07 -3.21 20.76
CA PRO A 724 -28.18 -2.57 21.48
C PRO A 724 -27.71 -1.54 22.53
N GLU A 725 -26.56 -1.80 23.16
CA GLU A 725 -25.88 -0.89 24.09
C GLU A 725 -25.44 0.42 23.43
N GLU A 726 -25.09 0.39 22.14
CA GLU A 726 -24.70 1.57 21.36
C GLU A 726 -25.90 2.42 20.99
N VAL A 727 -27.02 1.82 20.56
CA VAL A 727 -28.28 2.55 20.32
C VAL A 727 -28.73 3.25 21.61
N ALA A 728 -28.71 2.54 22.73
CA ALA A 728 -29.04 3.09 24.04
C ALA A 728 -28.01 4.11 24.58
N LYS A 729 -26.74 4.05 24.14
CA LYS A 729 -25.69 5.05 24.42
C LYS A 729 -25.93 6.32 23.60
N LEU A 730 -26.03 6.19 22.28
CA LEU A 730 -26.17 7.31 21.35
C LEU A 730 -27.43 8.11 21.63
N LYS A 731 -28.57 7.47 21.92
CA LYS A 731 -29.80 8.17 22.30
C LYS A 731 -29.60 9.09 23.51
N ARG A 732 -28.91 8.62 24.55
CA ARG A 732 -28.57 9.42 25.74
C ARG A 732 -27.56 10.52 25.43
N ASP A 733 -26.56 10.26 24.59
CA ASP A 733 -25.58 11.27 24.19
C ASP A 733 -26.23 12.41 23.38
N VAL A 734 -27.19 12.07 22.51
CA VAL A 734 -28.00 13.03 21.73
C VAL A 734 -28.94 13.84 22.63
N ASP A 735 -29.61 13.19 23.59
CA ASP A 735 -30.44 13.92 24.57
C ASP A 735 -29.59 14.89 25.43
N ASN A 736 -28.31 14.60 25.64
CA ASN A 736 -27.31 15.47 26.27
C ASN A 736 -26.65 16.49 25.32
N GLY A 737 -27.09 16.59 24.06
CA GLY A 737 -26.69 17.65 23.14
C GLY A 737 -25.62 17.28 22.11
N LEU A 738 -25.29 16.00 21.90
CA LEU A 738 -24.63 15.56 20.66
C LEU A 738 -25.62 15.67 19.49
N SER A 739 -25.21 16.17 18.33
CA SER A 739 -26.01 16.02 17.11
C SER A 739 -25.55 14.82 16.28
N VAL A 740 -26.46 14.21 15.53
CA VAL A 740 -26.18 13.12 14.59
C VAL A 740 -26.61 13.54 13.19
N VAL A 741 -25.77 13.26 12.21
CA VAL A 741 -26.09 13.40 10.78
C VAL A 741 -25.86 12.04 10.13
N VAL A 742 -26.88 11.54 9.45
CA VAL A 742 -26.83 10.29 8.69
C VAL A 742 -26.90 10.61 7.20
N PHE A 743 -25.86 10.23 6.46
CA PHE A 743 -25.90 10.05 5.01
C PHE A 743 -26.02 8.54 4.77
N ALA A 744 -27.26 8.09 4.55
CA ALA A 744 -27.56 6.72 4.18
C ALA A 744 -27.45 6.56 2.66
N ASP A 745 -27.64 5.33 2.18
CA ASP A 745 -27.65 5.00 0.75
C ASP A 745 -28.74 3.95 0.44
N TRP A 746 -28.79 3.41 -0.79
CA TRP A 746 -29.84 2.46 -1.14
C TRP A 746 -29.75 1.12 -0.40
N TYR A 747 -30.93 0.56 -0.16
CA TYR A 747 -31.09 -0.84 0.24
C TYR A 747 -32.39 -1.38 -0.35
N ASN A 748 -32.32 -2.39 -1.21
CA ASN A 748 -33.50 -3.09 -1.72
C ASN A 748 -33.18 -4.55 -2.01
N VAL A 749 -33.83 -5.47 -1.31
CA VAL A 749 -33.57 -6.93 -1.43
C VAL A 749 -33.79 -7.47 -2.85
N SER A 750 -34.73 -6.92 -3.61
CA SER A 750 -34.99 -7.33 -4.99
C SER A 750 -33.93 -6.79 -5.96
N VAL A 751 -33.45 -5.57 -5.76
CA VAL A 751 -32.32 -4.99 -6.51
C VAL A 751 -31.02 -5.73 -6.15
N MET A 752 -30.72 -5.96 -4.87
CA MET A 752 -29.57 -6.77 -4.41
C MET A 752 -29.54 -8.14 -5.11
N ARG A 753 -30.69 -8.84 -5.15
CA ARG A 753 -30.84 -10.13 -5.84
C ARG A 753 -30.65 -10.06 -7.37
N LYS A 754 -30.65 -8.86 -7.97
CA LYS A 754 -30.46 -8.62 -9.41
C LYS A 754 -29.11 -7.99 -9.78
N VAL A 755 -28.51 -7.17 -8.90
CA VAL A 755 -27.14 -6.64 -9.04
C VAL A 755 -26.07 -7.62 -8.54
N LYS A 756 -26.49 -8.82 -8.12
CA LYS A 756 -25.61 -9.99 -8.11
C LYS A 756 -24.89 -10.13 -9.45
N PHE A 757 -23.59 -10.37 -9.41
CA PHE A 757 -22.84 -10.71 -10.62
C PHE A 757 -22.34 -12.15 -10.52
N TYR A 758 -22.44 -12.87 -11.64
CA TYR A 758 -21.62 -14.05 -11.82
C TYR A 758 -20.22 -13.54 -12.13
N ASP A 759 -19.37 -13.53 -11.13
CA ASP A 759 -17.97 -13.23 -11.36
C ASP A 759 -17.39 -14.38 -12.19
N GLU A 760 -17.16 -14.15 -13.49
CA GLU A 760 -16.56 -15.14 -14.39
C GLU A 760 -15.24 -15.68 -13.84
N ASN A 761 -14.55 -14.85 -13.04
CA ASN A 761 -13.33 -15.23 -12.37
C ASN A 761 -13.62 -16.27 -11.30
N THR A 762 -14.45 -16.01 -10.26
CA THR A 762 -14.84 -16.99 -9.21
C THR A 762 -15.80 -18.10 -9.64
N ARG A 763 -16.50 -17.95 -10.76
CA ARG A 763 -17.69 -18.73 -11.13
C ARG A 763 -18.68 -18.90 -9.97
N GLN A 764 -18.71 -17.95 -9.06
CA GLN A 764 -19.67 -17.89 -7.97
C GLN A 764 -20.56 -16.67 -8.22
N TRP A 765 -21.84 -16.82 -7.91
CA TRP A 765 -22.74 -15.69 -7.84
C TRP A 765 -22.40 -14.92 -6.58
N TRP A 766 -21.69 -13.80 -6.72
CA TRP A 766 -21.55 -12.87 -5.61
C TRP A 766 -22.90 -12.20 -5.42
N MET A 767 -23.53 -12.51 -4.30
CA MET A 767 -24.74 -11.86 -3.80
C MET A 767 -24.32 -10.70 -2.90
N PRO A 768 -24.89 -9.50 -3.03
CA PRO A 768 -24.66 -8.43 -2.06
C PRO A 768 -25.03 -8.89 -0.65
N ASP A 769 -24.15 -8.66 0.32
CA ASP A 769 -24.42 -8.98 1.72
C ASP A 769 -25.27 -7.88 2.39
N THR A 770 -25.21 -6.64 1.88
CA THR A 770 -26.11 -5.50 2.15
C THR A 770 -26.40 -4.71 0.86
N GLY A 771 -27.09 -3.57 0.94
CA GLY A 771 -27.20 -2.56 -0.13
C GLY A 771 -25.90 -1.80 -0.31
N GLY A 772 -25.93 -0.48 -0.56
CA GLY A 772 -24.82 0.37 -0.15
C GLY A 772 -24.80 0.38 1.39
N ALA A 773 -25.60 1.26 1.97
CA ALA A 773 -25.85 1.25 3.41
C ALA A 773 -26.68 0.04 3.89
N ASN A 774 -26.44 -0.39 5.12
CA ASN A 774 -27.33 -1.29 5.87
C ASN A 774 -28.50 -0.49 6.46
N VAL A 775 -29.45 -0.11 5.60
CA VAL A 775 -30.64 0.65 5.98
C VAL A 775 -31.47 -0.04 7.08
N PRO A 776 -31.63 -1.37 7.15
CA PRO A 776 -32.24 -2.04 8.31
C PRO A 776 -31.53 -1.72 9.64
N ALA A 777 -30.20 -1.75 9.69
CA ALA A 777 -29.44 -1.38 10.89
C ALA A 777 -29.56 0.10 11.24
N LEU A 778 -29.51 0.99 10.22
CA LEU A 778 -29.75 2.42 10.40
C LEU A 778 -31.17 2.69 10.91
N ASN A 779 -32.18 1.92 10.50
CA ASN A 779 -33.55 2.02 11.01
C ASN A 779 -33.66 1.57 12.46
N ASP A 780 -32.98 0.49 12.87
CA ASP A 780 -32.97 0.08 14.28
C ASP A 780 -32.30 1.15 15.17
N LEU A 781 -31.24 1.83 14.69
CA LEU A 781 -30.63 2.98 15.35
C LEU A 781 -31.59 4.21 15.42
N LEU A 782 -32.18 4.57 14.28
CA LEU A 782 -33.03 5.76 14.11
C LEU A 782 -34.43 5.62 14.74
N SER A 783 -34.87 4.39 15.00
CA SER A 783 -36.15 4.06 15.65
C SER A 783 -36.37 4.83 16.96
N SER A 784 -35.29 5.10 17.70
CA SER A 784 -35.29 5.80 18.99
C SER A 784 -35.70 7.28 18.91
N TRP A 785 -35.78 7.86 17.70
CA TRP A 785 -36.35 9.18 17.42
C TRP A 785 -37.60 9.13 16.54
N GLY A 786 -38.13 7.95 16.24
CA GLY A 786 -39.30 7.77 15.37
C GLY A 786 -39.02 8.05 13.87
N ILE A 787 -37.76 7.98 13.45
CA ILE A 787 -37.35 8.14 12.05
C ILE A 787 -37.17 6.75 11.41
N ALA A 788 -37.56 6.59 10.14
CA ALA A 788 -37.24 5.40 9.34
C ALA A 788 -37.08 5.71 7.85
N LEU A 789 -36.16 4.99 7.23
CA LEU A 789 -35.82 4.97 5.81
C LEU A 789 -36.50 3.77 5.10
N GLY A 790 -36.80 3.93 3.82
CA GLY A 790 -37.51 2.95 2.99
C GLY A 790 -36.61 1.94 2.29
N ASP A 791 -37.25 1.11 1.45
CA ASP A 791 -36.59 0.11 0.60
C ASP A 791 -36.54 0.50 -0.89
N LYS A 792 -37.15 1.61 -1.31
CA LYS A 792 -37.12 2.06 -2.71
C LYS A 792 -35.79 2.73 -3.06
N VAL A 793 -35.36 2.60 -4.32
CA VAL A 793 -34.11 3.18 -4.84
C VAL A 793 -34.42 4.25 -5.87
N TYR A 794 -33.92 5.47 -5.65
CA TYR A 794 -34.27 6.66 -6.42
C TYR A 794 -33.06 7.33 -7.10
N GLU A 795 -33.26 7.89 -8.30
CA GLU A 795 -32.26 8.71 -8.99
C GLU A 795 -32.83 10.02 -9.57
N GLY A 796 -31.97 11.02 -9.76
CA GLY A 796 -32.24 12.15 -10.66
C GLY A 796 -31.71 13.50 -10.21
N ASP A 797 -31.60 14.43 -11.16
CA ASP A 797 -31.31 15.84 -10.90
C ASP A 797 -32.44 16.53 -10.13
N PHE A 798 -32.09 17.33 -9.14
CA PHE A 798 -33.05 18.18 -8.41
C PHE A 798 -32.38 19.49 -7.95
N LYS A 799 -33.19 20.43 -7.42
CA LYS A 799 -32.72 21.70 -6.85
C LYS A 799 -33.20 21.91 -5.41
N ILE A 800 -32.34 22.52 -4.61
CA ILE A 800 -32.65 23.12 -3.30
C ILE A 800 -32.14 24.57 -3.34
N GLY A 801 -33.06 25.53 -3.32
CA GLY A 801 -32.76 26.91 -3.74
C GLY A 801 -32.14 26.94 -5.14
N GLU A 802 -31.08 27.74 -5.30
CA GLU A 802 -30.32 27.83 -6.55
C GLU A 802 -29.41 26.62 -6.84
N HIS A 803 -29.13 25.77 -5.84
CA HIS A 803 -28.13 24.71 -5.96
C HIS A 803 -28.63 23.51 -6.77
N ASP A 804 -27.93 23.19 -7.86
CA ASP A 804 -28.11 21.97 -8.65
C ASP A 804 -27.51 20.76 -7.93
N MET A 805 -28.35 19.78 -7.61
CA MET A 805 -27.98 18.49 -7.01
C MET A 805 -28.33 17.33 -7.94
N TYR A 806 -27.85 16.13 -7.61
CA TYR A 806 -28.21 14.88 -8.28
C TYR A 806 -28.30 13.79 -7.22
N TYR A 807 -29.42 13.07 -7.18
CA TYR A 807 -29.65 11.93 -6.30
C TYR A 807 -29.15 10.66 -6.99
N ALA A 808 -28.24 9.93 -6.35
CA ALA A 808 -27.33 9.02 -7.02
C ALA A 808 -27.52 7.54 -6.65
N SER A 809 -28.77 7.04 -6.75
CA SER A 809 -29.22 5.75 -6.20
C SER A 809 -29.43 5.80 -4.68
N GLY A 810 -30.10 6.84 -4.16
CA GLY A 810 -30.42 6.93 -2.73
C GLY A 810 -31.74 6.25 -2.32
N THR A 811 -31.91 6.03 -1.02
CA THR A 811 -33.19 5.63 -0.38
C THR A 811 -34.09 6.84 -0.06
N SER A 812 -35.29 6.63 0.46
CA SER A 812 -36.23 7.68 0.89
C SER A 812 -36.53 7.64 2.38
N ILE A 813 -36.96 8.77 2.96
CA ILE A 813 -37.49 8.82 4.33
C ILE A 813 -38.99 8.44 4.29
N ILE A 814 -39.38 7.37 4.98
CA ILE A 814 -40.77 6.88 5.04
C ILE A 814 -41.46 7.18 6.37
N GLN A 815 -40.69 7.44 7.43
CA GLN A 815 -41.22 7.87 8.72
C GLN A 815 -40.35 9.00 9.29
N PHE A 816 -41.00 10.07 9.75
CA PHE A 816 -40.37 11.21 10.42
C PHE A 816 -41.36 11.80 11.44
N PRO A 817 -40.91 12.36 12.58
CA PRO A 817 -41.80 13.01 13.54
C PRO A 817 -42.46 14.29 13.00
N GLU A 818 -43.67 14.59 13.48
CA GLU A 818 -44.43 15.80 13.11
C GLU A 818 -43.77 17.11 13.59
N SER A 819 -42.84 17.03 14.54
CA SER A 819 -42.01 18.15 15.00
C SER A 819 -40.73 18.35 14.18
N GLY A 820 -40.54 17.58 13.11
CA GLY A 820 -39.39 17.63 12.21
C GLY A 820 -39.76 18.20 10.84
N ILE A 821 -38.81 18.85 10.20
CA ILE A 821 -38.94 19.46 8.87
C ILE A 821 -38.45 18.46 7.81
N VAL A 822 -39.23 18.26 6.74
CA VAL A 822 -38.93 17.30 5.68
C VAL A 822 -38.96 17.99 4.31
N ILE A 823 -38.00 17.66 3.46
CA ILE A 823 -37.84 18.21 2.11
C ILE A 823 -38.05 17.09 1.09
N ASN A 824 -39.13 17.22 0.31
CA ASN A 824 -39.48 16.32 -0.78
C ASN A 824 -38.94 16.83 -2.12
N LYS A 825 -38.57 15.90 -3.02
CA LYS A 825 -38.12 16.20 -4.40
C LYS A 825 -38.65 15.14 -5.37
N LYS A 826 -38.96 15.55 -6.60
CA LYS A 826 -39.39 14.63 -7.66
C LYS A 826 -38.21 13.85 -8.22
N LEU A 827 -38.19 12.54 -7.98
CA LEU A 827 -37.13 11.63 -8.42
C LEU A 827 -37.71 10.41 -9.13
N LYS A 828 -36.88 9.71 -9.91
CA LYS A 828 -37.27 8.50 -10.65
C LYS A 828 -37.04 7.26 -9.79
N ASP A 829 -37.98 6.31 -9.82
CA ASP A 829 -37.78 4.98 -9.24
C ASP A 829 -36.78 4.18 -10.10
N GLN A 830 -35.51 4.22 -9.68
CA GLN A 830 -34.41 3.50 -10.31
C GLN A 830 -34.53 2.00 -10.04
N GLY A 831 -35.04 1.61 -8.87
CA GLY A 831 -35.24 0.22 -8.46
C GLY A 831 -36.08 -0.56 -9.49
N ARG A 832 -37.26 -0.03 -9.85
CA ARG A 832 -38.11 -0.56 -10.94
C ARG A 832 -37.38 -0.67 -12.27
N THR A 833 -36.66 0.38 -12.64
CA THR A 833 -35.91 0.47 -13.91
C THR A 833 -34.83 -0.62 -13.97
N ILE A 834 -34.13 -0.87 -12.86
CA ILE A 834 -33.16 -1.97 -12.73
C ILE A 834 -33.88 -3.32 -12.74
N LEU A 835 -35.01 -3.46 -12.03
CA LEU A 835 -35.83 -4.68 -12.00
C LEU A 835 -36.42 -5.05 -13.37
N GLY A 836 -36.58 -4.09 -14.27
CA GLY A 836 -36.91 -4.28 -15.69
C GLY A 836 -38.26 -3.72 -16.13
N GLU A 837 -38.90 -2.91 -15.28
CA GLU A 837 -40.09 -2.16 -15.67
C GLU A 837 -39.69 -1.06 -16.68
N THR A 838 -40.43 -0.92 -17.77
CA THR A 838 -40.14 0.04 -18.85
C THR A 838 -40.79 1.41 -18.64
N GLN A 839 -41.59 1.58 -17.58
CA GLN A 839 -42.21 2.84 -17.22
C GLN A 839 -41.35 3.58 -16.21
N VAL A 840 -40.83 4.75 -16.59
CA VAL A 840 -40.11 5.64 -15.68
C VAL A 840 -41.13 6.35 -14.79
N VAL A 841 -41.39 5.77 -13.61
CA VAL A 841 -42.22 6.38 -12.58
C VAL A 841 -41.43 7.47 -11.86
N THR A 842 -42.05 8.65 -11.67
CA THR A 842 -41.50 9.75 -10.87
C THR A 842 -42.35 9.97 -9.63
N ASP A 843 -41.81 9.70 -8.45
CA ASP A 843 -42.46 9.92 -7.16
C ASP A 843 -42.08 11.30 -6.58
N GLU A 844 -42.91 11.85 -5.69
CA GLU A 844 -42.48 12.89 -4.74
C GLU A 844 -41.78 12.19 -3.56
N VAL A 845 -40.46 12.33 -3.49
CA VAL A 845 -39.60 11.55 -2.58
C VAL A 845 -39.10 12.42 -1.43
N PRO A 846 -39.39 12.07 -0.17
CA PRO A 846 -38.73 12.68 1.00
C PRO A 846 -37.25 12.30 1.02
N VAL A 847 -36.35 13.26 0.79
CA VAL A 847 -34.89 13.02 0.66
C VAL A 847 -34.06 13.53 1.83
N LEU A 848 -34.52 14.59 2.51
CA LEU A 848 -33.78 15.26 3.59
C LEU A 848 -34.72 15.61 4.74
N GLY A 849 -34.38 15.19 5.96
CA GLY A 849 -35.15 15.45 7.17
C GLY A 849 -34.31 16.07 8.29
N PHE A 850 -34.85 17.07 8.97
CA PHE A 850 -34.24 17.79 10.10
C PHE A 850 -35.11 17.68 11.35
N LEU A 851 -34.58 17.12 12.44
CA LEU A 851 -35.28 16.95 13.72
C LEU A 851 -34.50 17.60 14.88
N GLN A 852 -35.19 18.40 15.68
CA GLN A 852 -34.77 18.76 17.05
C GLN A 852 -35.47 17.79 18.02
N THR A 853 -34.73 17.13 18.91
CA THR A 853 -35.27 15.96 19.63
C THR A 853 -36.18 16.26 20.83
N ALA A 854 -36.26 17.53 21.27
CA ALA A 854 -36.87 17.97 22.54
C ALA A 854 -36.15 17.39 23.79
N VAL A 855 -36.25 17.91 25.01
CA VAL A 855 -37.25 18.83 25.63
C VAL A 855 -36.74 20.28 25.82
N ASN A 856 -35.44 20.54 25.64
CA ASN A 856 -34.82 21.86 25.81
C ASN A 856 -34.03 22.27 24.56
N ASP A 857 -33.77 23.58 24.40
CA ASP A 857 -32.88 24.19 23.38
C ASP A 857 -31.43 23.65 23.38
N LYS A 858 -31.08 22.83 24.38
CA LYS A 858 -29.77 22.19 24.56
C LYS A 858 -29.74 20.72 24.10
N SER A 859 -30.87 20.16 23.69
CA SER A 859 -30.93 18.79 23.17
C SER A 859 -30.26 18.70 21.78
N GLY A 860 -29.84 17.49 21.42
CA GLY A 860 -29.24 17.21 20.13
C GLY A 860 -30.22 17.33 18.97
N LYS A 861 -29.67 17.37 17.75
CA LYS A 861 -30.45 17.28 16.51
C LYS A 861 -30.09 16.01 15.76
N VAL A 862 -31.06 15.49 15.03
CA VAL A 862 -30.86 14.39 14.09
C VAL A 862 -31.18 14.92 12.70
N VAL A 863 -30.26 14.73 11.76
CA VAL A 863 -30.46 15.05 10.35
C VAL A 863 -30.23 13.77 9.55
N VAL A 864 -31.11 13.47 8.61
CA VAL A 864 -31.03 12.27 7.78
C VAL A 864 -31.18 12.64 6.31
N TYR A 865 -30.26 12.16 5.49
CA TYR A 865 -30.24 12.29 4.04
C TYR A 865 -30.01 10.88 3.44
N GLY A 866 -30.68 10.55 2.33
CA GLY A 866 -30.74 9.17 1.82
C GLY A 866 -29.77 8.81 0.69
N ASP A 867 -28.78 9.65 0.39
CA ASP A 867 -27.74 9.43 -0.65
C ASP A 867 -26.37 9.86 -0.10
N SER A 868 -25.36 8.99 -0.18
CA SER A 868 -24.00 9.24 0.31
C SER A 868 -23.01 9.62 -0.80
N ASN A 869 -23.23 9.17 -2.05
CA ASN A 869 -22.38 9.39 -3.23
C ASN A 869 -22.11 10.89 -3.49
N CYS A 870 -22.97 11.81 -3.05
CA CYS A 870 -22.71 13.26 -3.17
C CYS A 870 -21.54 13.78 -2.30
N LEU A 871 -20.98 12.93 -1.43
CA LEU A 871 -19.77 13.15 -0.66
C LEU A 871 -18.55 12.32 -1.16
N ASP A 872 -18.78 11.24 -1.92
CA ASP A 872 -17.74 10.36 -2.47
C ASP A 872 -17.03 11.00 -3.68
N ASN A 873 -15.70 11.12 -3.63
CA ASN A 873 -14.90 11.60 -4.77
C ASN A 873 -14.84 10.62 -5.96
N SER A 874 -15.13 9.32 -5.76
CA SER A 874 -14.84 8.24 -6.71
C SER A 874 -15.80 8.27 -7.90
N HIS A 875 -17.09 8.53 -7.65
CA HIS A 875 -18.14 8.60 -8.66
C HIS A 875 -19.02 9.87 -8.59
N MET A 876 -18.58 10.90 -7.84
CA MET A 876 -19.25 12.20 -7.73
C MET A 876 -19.66 12.79 -9.10
N GLN A 877 -20.96 13.07 -9.26
CA GLN A 877 -21.50 13.81 -10.41
C GLN A 877 -21.64 15.30 -10.11
N LYS A 878 -22.09 15.63 -8.89
CA LYS A 878 -22.16 16.97 -8.29
C LYS A 878 -21.87 16.82 -6.79
N ASP A 879 -21.16 17.76 -6.19
CA ASP A 879 -20.92 17.75 -4.75
C ASP A 879 -22.13 18.28 -3.95
N CYS A 880 -22.29 17.80 -2.72
CA CYS A 880 -23.25 18.34 -1.75
C CYS A 880 -22.55 19.04 -0.56
N PHE A 881 -21.31 19.50 -0.72
CA PHE A 881 -20.51 20.06 0.38
C PHE A 881 -21.13 21.32 1.00
N TRP A 882 -21.81 22.14 0.19
CA TRP A 882 -22.59 23.30 0.65
C TRP A 882 -23.79 22.89 1.54
N MET A 883 -24.40 21.72 1.26
CA MET A 883 -25.51 21.19 2.04
C MET A 883 -24.99 20.66 3.38
N LEU A 884 -23.85 19.96 3.37
CA LEU A 884 -23.16 19.53 4.58
C LEU A 884 -22.78 20.72 5.48
N ASP A 885 -22.31 21.84 4.92
CA ASP A 885 -22.07 23.08 5.70
C ASP A 885 -23.35 23.59 6.38
N GLY A 886 -24.47 23.67 5.67
CA GLY A 886 -25.75 24.13 6.22
C GLY A 886 -26.33 23.17 7.26
N ILE A 887 -26.10 21.86 7.10
CA ILE A 887 -26.42 20.83 8.10
C ILE A 887 -25.54 20.97 9.34
N LEU A 888 -24.25 21.29 9.17
CA LEU A 888 -23.33 21.56 10.28
C LEU A 888 -23.64 22.90 10.98
N GLU A 889 -24.11 23.92 10.28
CA GLU A 889 -24.63 25.16 10.86
C GLU A 889 -25.89 24.89 11.71
N TYR A 890 -26.84 24.11 11.19
CA TYR A 890 -28.04 23.72 11.94
C TYR A 890 -27.71 22.88 13.18
N THR A 891 -26.90 21.83 13.03
CA THR A 891 -26.52 20.97 14.17
C THR A 891 -25.76 21.74 15.25
N SER A 892 -24.82 22.63 14.86
CA SER A 892 -24.09 23.47 15.81
C SER A 892 -24.93 24.58 16.47
N THR A 893 -25.68 25.36 15.71
CA THR A 893 -26.33 26.60 16.21
C THR A 893 -27.83 26.45 16.51
N GLY A 894 -28.53 25.55 15.80
CA GLY A 894 -29.99 25.46 15.78
C GLY A 894 -30.64 26.41 14.77
N HIS A 895 -29.87 27.31 14.16
CA HIS A 895 -30.35 28.10 13.03
C HIS A 895 -30.44 27.20 11.79
N MET A 896 -31.64 27.01 11.25
CA MET A 896 -31.81 26.41 9.93
C MET A 896 -31.69 27.48 8.84
N PRO A 897 -30.75 27.35 7.87
CA PRO A 897 -30.62 28.23 6.71
C PRO A 897 -31.93 28.41 5.93
N SER A 898 -32.15 29.60 5.34
CA SER A 898 -33.40 29.93 4.64
C SER A 898 -33.67 29.00 3.44
N VAL A 899 -32.62 28.62 2.73
CA VAL A 899 -32.61 27.69 1.59
C VAL A 899 -33.34 26.36 1.87
N PHE A 900 -33.29 25.86 3.12
CA PHE A 900 -34.02 24.66 3.55
C PHE A 900 -35.48 24.97 3.92
N LYS A 901 -35.74 26.08 4.62
CA LYS A 901 -37.09 26.54 4.98
C LYS A 901 -37.96 26.82 3.75
N GLU A 902 -37.36 27.43 2.73
CA GLU A 902 -38.00 27.71 1.44
C GLU A 902 -38.27 26.42 0.62
N SER A 903 -37.72 25.28 1.04
CA SER A 903 -37.93 23.95 0.45
C SER A 903 -38.79 23.02 1.33
N GLU A 904 -39.38 23.51 2.43
CA GLU A 904 -40.17 22.71 3.38
C GLU A 904 -41.43 22.11 2.74
N SER A 905 -41.76 20.88 3.13
CA SER A 905 -42.88 20.12 2.58
C SER A 905 -43.51 19.17 3.59
N ASN A 906 -44.83 19.02 3.55
CA ASN A 906 -45.54 18.08 4.41
C ASN A 906 -45.18 16.62 4.07
N MET A 907 -44.82 15.83 5.07
CA MET A 907 -44.58 14.39 4.89
C MET A 907 -45.90 13.65 4.63
N VAL A 908 -45.96 12.87 3.54
CA VAL A 908 -47.10 12.00 3.24
C VAL A 908 -47.00 10.72 4.09
N LYS A 909 -47.94 10.53 5.02
CA LYS A 909 -48.01 9.33 5.86
C LYS A 909 -48.60 8.13 5.12
N GLU A 910 -47.81 7.50 4.26
CA GLU A 910 -48.13 6.16 3.76
C GLU A 910 -47.83 5.08 4.81
N LYS A 911 -48.65 4.02 4.87
CA LYS A 911 -48.36 2.82 5.68
C LYS A 911 -47.41 1.89 4.92
N VAL A 912 -46.16 2.31 4.76
CA VAL A 912 -45.11 1.52 4.09
C VAL A 912 -44.55 0.47 5.06
N GLN A 913 -44.19 -0.71 4.55
CA GLN A 913 -43.46 -1.72 5.32
C GLN A 913 -41.97 -1.34 5.42
N LEU A 914 -41.37 -1.49 6.61
CA LEU A 914 -39.95 -1.22 6.81
C LEU A 914 -39.07 -2.20 6.00
N PRO A 915 -37.90 -1.77 5.47
CA PRO A 915 -36.95 -2.67 4.82
C PRO A 915 -36.51 -3.79 5.76
N GLN A 916 -36.44 -5.01 5.25
CA GLN A 916 -36.05 -6.20 5.99
C GLN A 916 -34.66 -6.71 5.57
N ARG A 917 -33.91 -7.24 6.54
CA ARG A 917 -32.60 -7.88 6.31
C ARG A 917 -32.74 -9.04 5.31
N MET A 918 -31.82 -9.15 4.36
CA MET A 918 -31.92 -10.14 3.28
C MET A 918 -31.72 -11.57 3.78
N GLU A 919 -32.78 -12.38 3.70
CA GLU A 919 -32.71 -13.83 3.96
C GLU A 919 -31.60 -14.50 3.12
N GLY A 920 -30.74 -15.26 3.80
CA GLY A 920 -29.65 -16.00 3.18
C GLY A 920 -28.39 -15.18 2.85
N ASN A 921 -28.27 -13.94 3.35
CA ASN A 921 -27.00 -13.21 3.30
C ASN A 921 -25.96 -13.81 4.27
N HIS A 922 -24.69 -13.39 4.13
CA HIS A 922 -23.56 -13.92 4.88
C HIS A 922 -22.84 -12.85 5.71
N LEU A 923 -23.51 -11.71 5.97
CA LEU A 923 -22.98 -10.54 6.68
C LEU A 923 -22.28 -10.89 8.00
N TYR A 924 -22.77 -11.90 8.74
CA TYR A 924 -22.17 -12.43 9.98
C TYR A 924 -20.71 -12.92 9.85
N ARG A 925 -20.23 -13.19 8.64
CA ARG A 925 -18.82 -13.58 8.38
C ARG A 925 -17.85 -12.40 8.43
N TYR A 926 -18.37 -11.18 8.31
CA TYR A 926 -17.60 -9.94 8.17
C TYR A 926 -17.97 -8.92 9.27
N SER A 927 -19.18 -9.05 9.81
CA SER A 927 -19.73 -8.21 10.86
C SER A 927 -18.96 -8.36 12.19
N LYS A 928 -18.58 -7.20 12.73
CA LYS A 928 -18.06 -6.97 14.08
C LYS A 928 -19.13 -7.16 15.17
N VAL A 929 -20.40 -7.30 14.79
CA VAL A 929 -21.58 -7.33 15.67
C VAL A 929 -22.37 -8.64 15.59
N LEU A 930 -22.50 -9.27 14.41
CA LEU A 930 -23.23 -10.53 14.23
C LEU A 930 -22.33 -11.76 14.25
N ASP A 931 -22.81 -12.84 14.88
CA ASP A 931 -22.27 -14.19 14.75
C ASP A 931 -23.35 -15.20 14.32
N ASN A 932 -22.94 -16.39 13.89
CA ASN A 932 -23.84 -17.47 13.49
C ASN A 932 -23.63 -18.69 14.39
N HIS A 933 -24.56 -18.90 15.33
CA HIS A 933 -24.54 -20.03 16.25
C HIS A 933 -25.66 -21.02 15.89
N MET A 934 -25.28 -22.22 15.43
CA MET A 934 -26.20 -23.31 15.06
C MET A 934 -27.30 -22.91 14.06
N GLY A 935 -27.02 -21.98 13.14
CA GLY A 935 -27.99 -21.47 12.16
C GLY A 935 -28.89 -20.35 12.67
N SER A 936 -28.73 -19.93 13.93
CA SER A 936 -29.33 -18.69 14.46
C SER A 936 -28.32 -17.55 14.41
N MET A 937 -28.73 -16.38 13.89
CA MET A 937 -27.95 -15.15 14.04
C MET A 937 -28.05 -14.67 15.49
N GLN A 938 -26.91 -14.34 16.09
CA GLN A 938 -26.82 -13.81 17.46
C GLN A 938 -25.87 -12.62 17.49
N THR A 939 -26.04 -11.70 18.43
CA THR A 939 -25.06 -10.63 18.65
C THR A 939 -23.81 -11.18 19.34
N ARG A 940 -22.64 -10.77 18.83
CA ARG A 940 -21.34 -10.95 19.49
C ARG A 940 -21.36 -10.24 20.86
N PRO A 941 -20.51 -10.64 21.83
CA PRO A 941 -20.29 -9.83 23.01
C PRO A 941 -19.69 -8.48 22.63
N LEU A 942 -20.21 -7.39 23.21
CA LEU A 942 -19.68 -6.03 23.04
C LEU A 942 -18.17 -6.01 23.35
N PRO A 943 -17.30 -5.58 22.41
CA PRO A 943 -15.85 -5.63 22.62
C PRO A 943 -15.40 -4.58 23.65
N THR A 944 -14.35 -4.93 24.41
CA THR A 944 -13.76 -4.02 25.40
C THR A 944 -13.13 -2.80 24.73
N CYS A 945 -13.44 -1.61 25.22
CA CYS A 945 -12.91 -0.36 24.68
C CYS A 945 -11.36 -0.33 24.64
N PRO A 946 -10.75 0.20 23.55
CA PRO A 946 -9.30 0.15 23.36
C PRO A 946 -8.56 1.06 24.36
N HIS A 947 -7.99 0.45 25.40
CA HIS A 947 -7.24 1.19 26.43
C HIS A 947 -5.76 1.37 26.04
N LEU A 948 -5.39 2.58 25.59
CA LEU A 948 -4.01 2.93 25.32
C LEU A 948 -3.15 3.00 26.59
N VAL A 949 -2.02 2.30 26.58
CA VAL A 949 -1.00 2.38 27.65
C VAL A 949 -0.01 3.48 27.31
N TRP A 950 -0.21 4.66 27.90
CA TRP A 950 0.67 5.82 27.76
C TRP A 950 2.08 5.52 28.28
N ALA A 951 3.09 5.88 27.48
CA ALA A 951 4.49 5.63 27.82
C ALA A 951 4.98 6.66 28.86
N PRO A 952 5.53 6.22 30.01
CA PRO A 952 6.02 7.15 31.03
C PRO A 952 7.16 8.01 30.47
N PRO A 953 7.06 9.36 30.52
CA PRO A 953 8.01 10.23 29.86
C PRO A 953 9.37 10.22 30.58
N VAL A 954 10.45 9.99 29.82
CA VAL A 954 11.84 10.12 30.30
C VAL A 954 12.42 11.44 29.75
N PRO A 955 12.27 12.57 30.46
CA PRO A 955 12.55 13.90 29.92
C PRO A 955 14.03 14.13 29.63
N LEU A 956 14.30 14.85 28.53
CA LEU A 956 15.64 15.20 28.09
C LEU A 956 15.90 16.70 28.25
N ASN A 957 16.76 17.05 29.21
CA ASN A 957 17.27 18.40 29.43
C ASN A 957 18.35 18.79 28.39
N LYS A 958 18.08 18.52 27.10
CA LYS A 958 18.92 18.87 25.95
C LYS A 958 18.03 19.21 24.78
N SER A 959 18.44 20.18 23.96
CA SER A 959 17.69 20.58 22.77
C SER A 959 17.63 19.46 21.72
N ALA A 960 16.50 19.35 21.03
CA ALA A 960 16.35 18.56 19.82
C ALA A 960 17.45 18.91 18.79
N PRO A 961 18.22 17.94 18.25
CA PRO A 961 19.22 18.21 17.22
C PRO A 961 18.63 18.85 15.96
N THR A 962 19.27 19.90 15.45
CA THR A 962 18.82 20.68 14.27
C THR A 962 18.70 19.89 12.95
N ASN A 963 19.11 18.62 12.94
CA ASN A 963 19.05 17.73 11.78
C ASN A 963 18.15 16.49 11.97
N LEU A 964 17.32 16.42 13.04
CA LEU A 964 16.45 15.25 13.33
C LEU A 964 15.49 14.84 12.19
N TYR A 965 15.12 15.78 11.31
CA TYR A 965 14.07 15.63 10.29
C TYR A 965 14.61 15.32 8.89
N LYS A 966 15.91 15.05 8.76
CA LYS A 966 16.44 14.37 7.58
C LYS A 966 16.23 12.87 7.78
N SER A 967 15.99 12.12 6.70
CA SER A 967 15.88 10.67 6.79
C SER A 967 17.10 10.11 7.51
N GLN A 968 16.89 9.11 8.39
CA GLN A 968 17.98 8.44 9.09
C GLN A 968 18.94 7.86 8.04
N LYS A 969 20.05 8.55 7.79
CA LYS A 969 21.10 8.04 6.92
C LYS A 969 21.71 6.82 7.61
N LEU A 970 21.46 5.65 7.02
CA LEU A 970 22.36 4.49 7.14
C LEU A 970 23.79 5.04 7.02
N LEU A 971 24.61 4.85 8.07
CA LEU A 971 25.79 5.67 8.34
C LEU A 971 26.80 5.67 7.19
N SER A 972 26.63 6.63 6.28
CA SER A 972 27.35 6.82 5.04
C SER A 972 28.19 8.09 5.14
N ILE A 973 29.41 8.00 4.62
CA ILE A 973 30.46 9.00 4.78
C ILE A 973 30.04 10.37 4.18
N GLY A 974 30.68 11.45 4.64
CA GLY A 974 30.49 12.80 4.11
C GLY A 974 30.69 12.87 2.59
N LYS A 975 30.17 13.94 1.97
CA LYS A 975 30.12 14.14 0.51
C LYS A 975 31.49 14.34 -0.18
N GLU A 976 32.58 14.03 0.50
CA GLU A 976 33.97 14.40 0.16
C GLU A 976 34.88 13.17 -0.05
N ALA A 977 34.33 11.96 -0.02
CA ALA A 977 35.05 10.75 -0.41
C ALA A 977 35.11 10.64 -1.94
N GLU A 978 36.25 10.98 -2.53
CA GLU A 978 36.55 10.68 -3.94
C GLU A 978 36.55 9.17 -4.20
N LEU A 979 36.11 8.75 -5.38
CA LEU A 979 36.08 7.34 -5.77
C LEU A 979 37.52 6.84 -6.02
N PRO A 980 38.00 5.80 -5.32
CA PRO A 980 39.37 5.31 -5.50
C PRO A 980 39.51 4.62 -6.86
N VAL A 981 40.17 5.30 -7.80
CA VAL A 981 40.54 4.74 -9.11
C VAL A 981 41.73 3.80 -8.93
N TRP A 982 41.44 2.51 -8.80
CA TRP A 982 42.47 1.47 -8.72
C TRP A 982 43.16 1.29 -10.07
N GLN A 983 44.44 1.65 -10.15
CA GLN A 983 45.29 1.28 -11.28
C GLN A 983 45.58 -0.23 -11.24
N LEU A 984 45.47 -0.89 -12.39
CA LEU A 984 45.72 -2.33 -12.52
C LEU A 984 47.23 -2.63 -12.49
N PRO A 985 47.70 -3.65 -11.73
CA PRO A 985 49.08 -4.10 -11.81
C PRO A 985 49.39 -4.70 -13.19
N VAL A 986 50.49 -4.28 -13.80
CA VAL A 986 51.03 -4.92 -15.02
C VAL A 986 51.72 -6.22 -14.63
N PHE A 987 51.23 -7.35 -15.13
CA PHE A 987 51.90 -8.64 -14.97
C PHE A 987 53.26 -8.66 -15.68
N ARG A 988 54.28 -9.17 -15.00
CA ARG A 988 55.54 -9.66 -15.60
C ARG A 988 55.75 -11.12 -15.19
N HIS A 989 56.22 -11.94 -16.13
CA HIS A 989 56.63 -13.32 -15.86
C HIS A 989 58.03 -13.37 -15.23
N SER A 990 58.23 -14.33 -14.32
CA SER A 990 59.52 -14.95 -14.03
C SER A 990 59.27 -16.37 -13.52
N SER A 991 60.09 -17.33 -13.95
CA SER A 991 59.96 -18.78 -13.69
C SER A 991 61.20 -19.34 -12.99
N SER A 992 61.04 -20.23 -12.01
CA SER A 992 61.94 -21.37 -11.71
C SER A 992 61.50 -22.16 -10.46
N ASP A 993 61.12 -23.42 -10.68
CA ASP A 993 61.63 -24.66 -10.05
C ASP A 993 61.73 -24.94 -8.52
N GLU A 994 61.89 -26.25 -8.26
CA GLU A 994 62.39 -26.97 -7.06
C GLU A 994 61.52 -27.20 -5.79
N THR A 995 60.66 -28.23 -5.89
CA THR A 995 60.74 -29.55 -5.17
C THR A 995 60.72 -29.70 -3.62
N SER A 996 60.02 -30.77 -3.20
CA SER A 996 60.21 -31.59 -1.97
C SER A 996 59.75 -31.03 -0.60
N ASN A 997 59.39 -31.83 0.41
CA ASN A 997 58.55 -33.07 0.45
C ASN A 997 58.08 -33.33 1.92
N ASP A 998 57.15 -34.27 2.13
CA ASP A 998 56.90 -35.00 3.40
C ASP A 998 56.36 -34.20 4.64
N VAL A 999 55.64 -34.78 5.63
CA VAL A 999 55.03 -36.12 5.74
C VAL A 999 53.69 -36.13 6.54
N TRP A 1000 52.84 -37.07 6.11
CA TRP A 1000 51.67 -37.78 6.65
C TRP A 1000 51.27 -37.77 8.16
N ALA A 1001 50.00 -38.17 8.39
CA ALA A 1001 49.47 -39.06 9.47
C ALA A 1001 48.79 -38.46 10.71
N TRP A 1002 47.79 -39.13 11.35
CA TRP A 1002 46.70 -40.04 10.92
C TRP A 1002 45.61 -40.08 12.03
N ARG A 1003 44.35 -40.36 11.66
CA ARG A 1003 43.17 -40.87 12.44
C ARG A 1003 42.83 -40.51 13.91
N GLU A 1004 41.53 -40.17 14.07
CA GLU A 1004 40.51 -40.76 14.99
C GLU A 1004 40.88 -41.24 16.41
N GLN A 1005 40.16 -40.73 17.43
CA GLN A 1005 39.08 -41.50 18.10
C GLN A 1005 38.16 -40.63 19.00
N ARG A 1006 36.91 -41.08 19.18
CA ARG A 1006 35.99 -40.76 20.31
C ARG A 1006 35.67 -42.09 21.03
N PRO A 1007 35.22 -42.07 22.30
CA PRO A 1007 33.76 -42.09 22.58
C PRO A 1007 33.35 -41.13 23.74
N GLU A 1008 32.14 -40.56 23.77
CA GLU A 1008 30.95 -40.99 24.57
C GLU A 1008 31.23 -40.98 26.10
N SER A 1009 30.79 -40.02 26.92
CA SER A 1009 29.42 -39.55 27.30
C SER A 1009 28.90 -40.20 28.58
N ASP A 1010 28.55 -39.41 29.61
CA ASP A 1010 27.40 -39.71 30.49
C ASP A 1010 26.88 -38.48 31.27
N THR A 1011 25.92 -38.71 32.16
CA THR A 1011 24.80 -37.85 32.59
C THR A 1011 24.91 -37.23 34.01
N SER A 1012 23.86 -36.48 34.39
CA SER A 1012 23.53 -35.89 35.72
C SER A 1012 24.32 -34.64 36.18
N MET A 1013 23.84 -33.60 36.88
CA MET A 1013 22.55 -33.15 37.50
C MET A 1013 22.62 -32.99 39.04
N THR A 1014 22.12 -31.86 39.59
CA THR A 1014 22.09 -31.43 41.03
C THR A 1014 23.46 -31.08 41.67
N SER A 1015 23.60 -30.31 42.78
CA SER A 1015 22.85 -29.15 43.33
C SER A 1015 23.70 -28.37 44.38
N TYR A 1016 23.23 -27.16 44.76
CA TYR A 1016 23.66 -26.21 45.83
C TYR A 1016 23.82 -26.79 47.28
N PRO A 1017 24.30 -26.05 48.33
CA PRO A 1017 25.12 -24.80 48.44
C PRO A 1017 26.16 -24.73 49.64
N ALA A 1018 26.77 -23.54 49.83
CA ALA A 1018 27.01 -22.82 51.13
C ALA A 1018 28.37 -22.90 51.92
N PHE A 1019 28.55 -21.88 52.79
CA PHE A 1019 29.64 -21.53 53.74
C PHE A 1019 31.02 -21.12 53.14
N ALA A 1020 31.71 -20.00 53.45
CA ALA A 1020 31.64 -18.84 54.39
C ALA A 1020 32.69 -18.80 55.53
N LEU A 1021 32.98 -17.57 56.04
CA LEU A 1021 33.99 -17.12 57.05
C LEU A 1021 35.46 -16.97 56.53
N MET A 1022 36.32 -16.03 57.02
CA MET A 1022 36.17 -14.75 57.77
C MET A 1022 37.52 -13.95 57.80
N PHE A 1023 37.52 -12.73 58.39
CA PHE A 1023 38.66 -11.90 58.93
C PHE A 1023 39.40 -10.84 58.07
N LEU A 1024 38.90 -9.59 58.14
CA LEU A 1024 39.53 -8.40 58.79
C LEU A 1024 41.08 -8.32 58.98
N LEU A 1025 41.74 -7.28 58.41
CA LEU A 1025 42.30 -6.10 59.15
C LEU A 1025 43.14 -5.07 58.31
N CYS A 1026 42.63 -3.84 58.23
CA CYS A 1026 43.26 -2.51 58.40
C CYS A 1026 44.71 -2.10 57.96
N ILE A 1027 44.74 -0.97 57.22
CA ILE A 1027 45.64 0.22 57.33
C ILE A 1027 47.10 0.14 56.79
N PHE A 1028 47.42 0.93 55.74
CA PHE A 1028 48.29 2.14 55.82
C PHE A 1028 48.28 2.99 54.51
N LEU A 1029 48.65 4.26 54.63
CA LEU A 1029 48.90 5.28 53.57
C LEU A 1029 50.13 6.11 54.03
N PRO A 1030 51.00 6.66 53.15
CA PRO A 1030 50.67 7.94 52.50
C PRO A 1030 51.36 8.26 51.12
N GLN A 1031 50.95 9.41 50.54
CA GLN A 1031 51.66 10.46 49.76
C GLN A 1031 53.14 10.30 49.27
N ALA A 1032 53.65 11.01 48.24
CA ALA A 1032 53.13 11.81 47.09
C ALA A 1032 54.33 12.41 46.26
N TRP A 1033 54.07 13.30 45.27
CA TRP A 1033 55.02 14.12 44.46
C TRP A 1033 55.87 13.38 43.38
N ALA A 1034 56.36 13.99 42.27
CA ALA A 1034 56.00 15.21 41.49
C ALA A 1034 56.84 15.27 40.17
N VAL A 1035 56.91 16.44 39.51
CA VAL A 1035 57.72 16.82 38.30
C VAL A 1035 57.11 16.37 36.95
N SER A 1036 56.36 17.23 36.23
CA SER A 1036 56.79 18.25 35.21
C SER A 1036 57.19 17.64 33.86
N GLN A 1037 56.89 18.23 32.69
CA GLN A 1037 56.97 19.68 32.38
C GLN A 1037 55.87 20.15 31.37
N GLN A 1038 55.69 21.47 31.23
CA GLN A 1038 54.67 22.11 30.38
C GLN A 1038 55.21 23.42 29.76
N PHE A 1039 54.85 23.72 28.51
CA PHE A 1039 54.89 25.03 27.82
C PHE A 1039 53.76 25.00 26.75
N GLU A 1040 52.82 25.94 26.56
CA GLU A 1040 52.73 27.42 26.72
C GLU A 1040 53.64 28.20 25.74
N LEU A 1041 53.28 29.32 25.10
CA LEU A 1041 52.16 30.29 25.27
C LEU A 1041 51.41 30.57 23.92
N LYS A 1042 50.18 31.13 23.75
CA LYS A 1042 49.16 31.87 24.57
C LYS A 1042 49.10 33.40 24.32
N ILE A 1043 47.97 34.08 24.67
CA ILE A 1043 47.68 35.57 24.71
C ILE A 1043 47.22 36.21 23.37
N ARG A 1044 46.23 37.14 23.22
CA ARG A 1044 45.04 37.67 23.99
C ARG A 1044 44.09 38.40 22.98
N VAL A 1045 42.75 38.28 23.00
CA VAL A 1045 41.68 39.07 23.71
C VAL A 1045 41.45 40.55 23.28
N THR A 1046 40.25 40.89 22.74
CA THR A 1046 39.38 42.06 23.08
C THR A 1046 37.98 42.03 22.37
N PHE A 1047 37.00 42.76 22.93
CA PHE A 1047 35.64 43.16 22.43
C PHE A 1047 35.41 44.65 22.84
N PRO A 1048 34.33 45.41 22.51
CA PRO A 1048 33.10 45.19 21.72
C PRO A 1048 33.08 46.19 20.49
N PRO A 1049 32.03 46.92 20.01
CA PRO A 1049 30.56 46.98 20.22
C PRO A 1049 29.70 46.89 18.92
N ALA A 1050 28.89 47.91 18.56
CA ALA A 1050 27.79 47.86 17.58
C ALA A 1050 27.48 49.21 16.88
N SER A 1051 26.84 49.17 15.69
CA SER A 1051 25.82 50.17 15.22
C SER A 1051 25.18 49.80 13.85
N ASP A 1052 23.86 49.56 13.86
CA ASP A 1052 22.80 50.13 13.00
C ASP A 1052 22.83 50.26 11.45
N LEU A 1053 21.60 50.14 10.91
CA LEU A 1053 20.98 50.77 9.71
C LEU A 1053 21.21 50.24 8.27
N ILE A 1054 20.05 49.95 7.62
CA ILE A 1054 19.75 50.05 6.16
C ILE A 1054 20.41 48.99 5.24
N PHE A 1055 19.73 48.30 4.32
CA PHE A 1055 18.34 48.40 3.78
C PHE A 1055 17.70 47.00 3.69
#